data_AF-A0A8S0SZB7-F1
#
_entry.id   AF-A0A8S0SZB7-F1
#
_cell.length_a   1.000
_cell.length_b   1.000
_cell.length_c   1.000
_cell.angle_alpha   90.00
_cell.angle_beta   90.00
_cell.angle_gamma   90.00
#
_symmetry.space_group_name_H-M   'P 1'
#
loop_
_entity.id
_entity.type
_entity.pdbx_description
1 polymer ?
#
loop_
_entity_poly.entity_id
_entity_poly.type
_entity_poly.pdbx_seq_one_letter_code
_entity_poly.pdbx_strand_id
1 'polypeptide(L)'
;MAKSRMHFAAQDVLTSSPSAIRSKEWEGPTRWNEYLGPEMAPRLNGGDGATSQSSSGSSHKGLNMQWLYQLTQVAEGLMVKMYRLNQILDYPDLVSHIYSEAFWKSGVFPNHPKICILLVKKFPEHHSKLQLERVDKFALDAMVDSAEVHIQSLEPWIQLLLDLMAFREQALRLILDLSSTVITLLPHQNSLILHAFMDLFCSFVRVNLFSEKVPRKMMLQTYNMLHAMARNDRDCDFYHRLIQFVDSYDPPLKGLQEDLNFVSPRIGEAVGPVVFLSTDTRKLRNEGFLSPFHPRYPDILTNSAHPMRAQDLANVTCYREWVLFGYLVCPDELLRVTSIDIALVVLKENLVLTLFRDEYILLHEDYQLYVLPRILESKKMAKYGRTKQKEADLEYSVAKQVERMISEVHEQALFSCDAIHRERRILLKQEIGRMVLFFTDQPSLIAPNIQVTKIGRDAVLYVESLVESIMGGLEGLINILDSEGGFGSLETQLLPEQAANLMNLTSRISVPSARSPKVAYGFQLPGYESYPENDNSIKMLEAAMQRLTNLCSIMNDMEPICVLNHVFVLREYMRDCILGNFKRRVHVHFLPEASVNASLSLLPLSPTKIGTGGNAAGYAARTFVEHGLANGKLCIVSKERTEWGTSLDRGRSRLEFLVWRRSESLREE
;
A
#
# COMPACT_ATOMS: atom_id res chain seq x y z
N MET A 1 14.73 5.51 -46.59
CA MET A 1 13.46 4.79 -46.83
C MET A 1 13.01 4.24 -45.47
N ALA A 2 12.25 4.89 -44.60
CA ALA A 2 11.02 5.70 -44.67
C ALA A 2 9.73 4.89 -44.91
N LYS A 3 8.85 4.93 -43.88
CA LYS A 3 7.41 4.55 -43.74
C LYS A 3 7.17 3.25 -42.92
N SER A 4 6.25 3.19 -41.94
CA SER A 4 5.20 4.12 -41.51
C SER A 4 4.77 3.85 -40.05
N ARG A 5 4.62 4.93 -39.28
CA ARG A 5 3.80 5.03 -38.07
C ARG A 5 2.32 4.86 -38.43
N MET A 6 1.51 4.33 -37.52
CA MET A 6 0.06 4.54 -37.51
C MET A 6 -0.31 5.32 -36.26
N HIS A 7 -0.91 6.48 -36.52
CA HIS A 7 -1.45 7.45 -35.58
C HIS A 7 -2.72 6.90 -34.90
N PHE A 8 -2.85 7.09 -33.58
CA PHE A 8 -4.17 7.22 -32.95
C PHE A 8 -4.61 8.69 -33.09
N ALA A 9 -5.79 8.89 -33.69
CA ALA A 9 -6.39 10.21 -33.86
C ALA A 9 -7.23 10.56 -32.63
N ALA A 10 -7.04 11.79 -32.15
CA ALA A 10 -7.97 12.48 -31.26
C ALA A 10 -8.87 13.37 -32.12
N GLN A 11 -10.19 13.28 -31.95
CA GLN A 11 -11.09 14.38 -32.26
C GLN A 11 -12.45 14.26 -31.54
N ASP A 12 -12.68 15.27 -30.70
CA ASP A 12 -13.89 15.89 -30.19
C ASP A 12 -15.24 15.50 -30.80
N VAL A 13 -16.24 15.25 -29.93
CA VAL A 13 -17.59 15.82 -30.06
C VAL A 13 -18.18 16.05 -28.65
N LEU A 14 -18.13 17.31 -28.18
CA LEU A 14 -19.12 17.86 -27.26
C LEU A 14 -20.36 18.23 -28.08
N THR A 15 -21.53 17.65 -27.77
CA THR A 15 -22.88 18.27 -27.76
C THR A 15 -23.96 17.18 -27.78
N SER A 16 -24.65 16.94 -26.66
CA SER A 16 -26.11 16.71 -26.60
C SER A 16 -26.57 16.51 -25.15
N SER A 17 -27.45 17.40 -24.70
CA SER A 17 -28.21 17.38 -23.44
C SER A 17 -29.34 16.29 -23.45
N PRO A 18 -30.00 16.01 -22.31
CA PRO A 18 -30.43 14.67 -21.93
C PRO A 18 -31.86 14.33 -22.35
N SER A 19 -32.10 13.08 -22.75
CA SER A 19 -33.45 12.51 -22.87
C SER A 19 -33.51 11.13 -22.22
N ALA A 20 -34.27 11.07 -21.12
CA ALA A 20 -34.98 9.94 -20.53
C ALA A 20 -34.55 8.52 -20.98
N ILE A 21 -33.84 7.81 -20.10
CA ILE A 21 -33.68 6.35 -20.21
C ILE A 21 -34.57 5.70 -19.15
N ARG A 22 -35.66 5.09 -19.64
CA ARG A 22 -36.50 4.15 -18.90
C ARG A 22 -35.67 2.94 -18.46
N SER A 23 -35.99 2.47 -17.27
CA SER A 23 -35.58 1.21 -16.64
C SER A 23 -35.44 0.05 -17.63
N LYS A 24 -34.23 -0.50 -17.75
CA LYS A 24 -33.95 -1.73 -18.48
C LYS A 24 -33.63 -2.83 -17.45
N GLU A 25 -34.30 -3.96 -17.62
CA GLU A 25 -34.33 -5.13 -16.75
C GLU A 25 -32.93 -5.69 -16.44
N TRP A 26 -32.73 -6.10 -15.18
CA TRP A 26 -31.51 -6.75 -14.70
C TRP A 26 -31.56 -8.26 -14.98
N GLU A 27 -30.92 -8.70 -16.06
CA GLU A 27 -30.45 -10.08 -16.22
C GLU A 27 -28.95 -10.12 -15.88
N GLY A 28 -28.54 -10.98 -14.94
CA GLY A 28 -27.12 -11.28 -14.71
C GLY A 28 -26.50 -12.08 -15.87
N PRO A 29 -25.37 -12.78 -15.64
CA PRO A 29 -23.99 -12.28 -15.60
C PRO A 29 -23.45 -11.90 -17.00
N THR A 30 -23.98 -10.86 -17.62
CA THR A 30 -23.53 -10.40 -18.97
C THR A 30 -22.48 -9.30 -18.94
N ARG A 31 -22.15 -8.74 -17.77
CA ARG A 31 -21.28 -7.54 -17.66
C ARG A 31 -19.78 -7.80 -17.84
N TRP A 32 -19.32 -9.04 -17.74
CA TRP A 32 -17.90 -9.38 -18.01
C TRP A 32 -17.56 -9.39 -19.50
N ASN A 33 -18.56 -9.55 -20.38
CA ASN A 33 -18.35 -9.50 -21.83
C ASN A 33 -17.92 -8.11 -22.32
N GLU A 34 -18.24 -7.04 -21.59
CA GLU A 34 -17.81 -5.68 -21.92
C GLU A 34 -16.29 -5.48 -21.71
N TYR A 35 -15.68 -6.25 -20.81
CA TYR A 35 -14.23 -6.21 -20.55
C TYR A 35 -13.43 -7.18 -21.44
N LEU A 36 -14.07 -8.24 -21.93
CA LEU A 36 -13.37 -9.38 -22.55
C LEU A 36 -13.47 -9.46 -24.09
N GLY A 37 -14.16 -8.52 -24.73
CA GLY A 37 -14.28 -8.45 -26.18
C GLY A 37 -15.18 -9.55 -26.79
N PRO A 38 -15.70 -9.33 -28.01
CA PRO A 38 -16.79 -10.14 -28.58
C PRO A 38 -16.41 -11.55 -29.06
N GLU A 39 -15.15 -11.99 -28.97
CA GLU A 39 -14.73 -13.32 -29.45
C GLU A 39 -14.95 -14.48 -28.46
N MET A 40 -15.43 -14.21 -27.24
CA MET A 40 -15.43 -15.19 -26.13
C MET A 40 -16.79 -15.50 -25.46
N ALA A 41 -17.92 -15.21 -26.12
CA ALA A 41 -19.23 -15.68 -25.62
C ALA A 41 -19.45 -17.17 -25.92
N PRO A 42 -19.91 -18.00 -24.95
CA PRO A 42 -20.28 -19.38 -25.22
C PRO A 42 -21.55 -19.40 -26.08
N ARG A 43 -21.48 -20.04 -27.26
CA ARG A 43 -22.66 -20.25 -28.12
C ARG A 43 -23.63 -21.21 -27.42
N LEU A 44 -24.77 -20.70 -26.98
CA LEU A 44 -25.93 -21.50 -26.63
C LEU A 44 -26.54 -22.05 -27.93
N ASN A 45 -26.23 -23.30 -28.27
CA ASN A 45 -26.86 -23.99 -29.40
C ASN A 45 -28.25 -24.50 -28.98
N GLY A 46 -29.29 -23.83 -29.48
CA GLY A 46 -30.58 -24.46 -29.73
C GLY A 46 -30.46 -25.46 -30.89
N GLY A 47 -31.16 -26.59 -30.80
CA GLY A 47 -30.95 -27.76 -31.62
C GLY A 47 -31.26 -27.60 -33.12
N ASP A 48 -30.53 -28.34 -33.94
CA ASP A 48 -31.09 -29.37 -34.82
C ASP A 48 -29.97 -30.26 -35.38
N GLY A 49 -30.29 -31.53 -35.62
CA GLY A 49 -29.32 -32.61 -35.79
C GLY A 49 -28.54 -32.57 -37.11
N ALA A 50 -27.26 -32.95 -37.03
CA ALA A 50 -26.57 -33.79 -38.01
C ALA A 50 -25.19 -34.18 -37.48
N THR A 51 -24.86 -35.46 -37.64
CA THR A 51 -23.60 -36.12 -37.34
C THR A 51 -22.36 -35.41 -37.89
N SER A 52 -21.37 -35.14 -37.03
CA SER A 52 -19.96 -35.19 -37.43
C SER A 52 -19.04 -35.34 -36.22
N GLN A 53 -18.25 -36.42 -36.22
CA GLN A 53 -17.13 -36.61 -35.31
C GLN A 53 -16.03 -35.60 -35.65
N SER A 54 -15.62 -34.77 -34.69
CA SER A 54 -14.26 -34.21 -34.69
C SER A 54 -13.80 -33.82 -33.29
N SER A 55 -12.52 -34.11 -33.05
CA SER A 55 -11.71 -33.93 -31.84
C SER A 55 -11.86 -32.57 -31.13
N SER A 56 -12.37 -32.57 -29.90
CA SER A 56 -12.50 -31.38 -29.03
C SER A 56 -11.61 -31.41 -27.78
N GLY A 57 -10.54 -32.21 -27.77
CA GLY A 57 -9.71 -32.44 -26.57
C GLY A 57 -8.60 -31.41 -26.29
N SER A 58 -8.23 -30.52 -27.23
CA SER A 58 -7.06 -29.64 -27.07
C SER A 58 -7.37 -28.17 -26.74
N SER A 59 -8.58 -27.67 -27.02
CA SER A 59 -8.90 -26.24 -26.84
C SER A 59 -9.12 -25.81 -25.38
N HIS A 60 -9.60 -26.71 -24.52
CA HIS A 60 -9.93 -26.36 -23.13
C HIS A 60 -8.72 -26.17 -22.21
N LYS A 61 -7.58 -26.82 -22.50
CA LYS A 61 -6.40 -26.76 -21.63
C LYS A 61 -5.69 -25.40 -21.68
N GLY A 62 -5.73 -24.69 -22.81
CA GLY A 62 -5.18 -23.33 -22.92
C GLY A 62 -6.04 -22.27 -22.22
N LEU A 63 -7.36 -22.46 -22.19
CA LEU A 63 -8.31 -21.51 -21.60
C LEU A 63 -8.16 -21.42 -20.08
N ASN A 64 -7.95 -22.54 -19.38
CA ASN A 64 -7.84 -22.53 -17.91
C ASN A 64 -6.64 -21.72 -17.40
N MET A 65 -5.51 -21.73 -18.13
CA MET A 65 -4.32 -20.97 -17.74
C MET A 65 -4.52 -19.45 -17.96
N GLN A 66 -5.25 -19.07 -19.00
CA GLN A 66 -5.62 -17.67 -19.22
C GLN A 66 -6.53 -17.16 -18.11
N TRP A 67 -7.53 -17.95 -17.71
CA TRP A 67 -8.43 -17.62 -16.61
C TRP A 67 -7.71 -17.48 -15.26
N LEU A 68 -6.71 -18.34 -14.98
CA LEU A 68 -5.86 -18.21 -13.78
C LEU A 68 -5.22 -16.82 -13.69
N TYR A 69 -4.59 -16.39 -14.79
CA TYR A 69 -3.91 -15.10 -14.83
C TYR A 69 -4.88 -13.92 -14.73
N GLN A 70 -5.99 -13.98 -15.46
CA GLN A 70 -7.02 -12.93 -15.44
C GLN A 70 -7.64 -12.77 -14.05
N LEU A 71 -8.02 -13.88 -13.40
CA LEU A 71 -8.60 -13.82 -12.05
C LEU A 71 -7.59 -13.33 -11.01
N THR A 72 -6.31 -13.63 -11.18
CA THR A 72 -5.25 -13.08 -10.32
C THR A 72 -5.15 -11.55 -10.47
N GLN A 73 -5.25 -11.02 -11.70
CA GLN A 73 -5.32 -9.57 -11.92
C GLN A 73 -6.60 -8.93 -11.36
N VAL A 74 -7.74 -9.61 -11.49
CA VAL A 74 -9.01 -9.17 -10.88
C VAL A 74 -8.87 -9.09 -9.36
N ALA A 75 -8.25 -10.09 -8.74
CA ALA A 75 -7.99 -10.10 -7.30
C ALA A 75 -7.18 -8.86 -6.86
N GLU A 76 -6.10 -8.54 -7.59
CA GLU A 76 -5.32 -7.32 -7.35
C GLU A 76 -6.18 -6.06 -7.46
N GLY A 77 -7.00 -5.94 -8.51
CA GLY A 77 -7.93 -4.83 -8.69
C GLY A 77 -8.96 -4.69 -7.55
N LEU A 78 -9.47 -5.80 -7.04
CA LEU A 78 -10.39 -5.81 -5.89
C LEU A 78 -9.70 -5.35 -4.60
N MET A 79 -8.48 -5.83 -4.35
CA MET A 79 -7.69 -5.36 -3.20
C MET A 79 -7.37 -3.87 -3.29
N VAL A 80 -7.05 -3.35 -4.49
CA VAL A 80 -6.87 -1.89 -4.70
C VAL A 80 -8.15 -1.11 -4.37
N LYS A 81 -9.32 -1.58 -4.82
CA LYS A 81 -10.61 -0.93 -4.51
C LYS A 81 -10.89 -0.93 -3.00
N MET A 82 -10.69 -2.06 -2.32
CA MET A 82 -10.87 -2.18 -0.86
C MET A 82 -9.89 -1.30 -0.09
N TYR A 83 -8.62 -1.27 -0.50
CA TYR A 83 -7.59 -0.42 0.08
C TYR A 83 -7.95 1.07 -0.01
N ARG A 84 -8.41 1.51 -1.19
CA ARG A 84 -8.87 2.89 -1.38
C ARG A 84 -10.10 3.21 -0.54
N LEU A 85 -11.03 2.26 -0.38
CA LEU A 85 -12.19 2.44 0.49
C LEU A 85 -11.77 2.65 1.95
N ASN A 86 -10.84 1.85 2.47
CA ASN A 86 -10.33 2.02 3.83
C ASN A 86 -9.66 3.37 4.04
N GLN A 87 -8.93 3.88 3.04
CA GLN A 87 -8.37 5.24 3.09
C GLN A 87 -9.46 6.32 3.15
N ILE A 88 -10.54 6.18 2.36
CA ILE A 88 -11.67 7.12 2.37
C ILE A 88 -12.40 7.08 3.72
N LEU A 89 -12.50 5.89 4.31
CA LEU A 89 -13.20 5.63 5.57
C LEU A 89 -12.32 5.83 6.81
N ASP A 90 -11.06 6.24 6.66
CA ASP A 90 -10.13 6.46 7.78
C ASP A 90 -9.97 5.22 8.69
N TYR A 91 -9.82 4.04 8.07
CA TYR A 91 -9.52 2.75 8.73
C TYR A 91 -10.41 2.44 9.96
N PRO A 92 -11.71 2.14 9.76
CA PRO A 92 -12.66 1.96 10.85
C PRO A 92 -12.38 0.71 11.70
N ASP A 93 -12.63 0.79 13.01
CA ASP A 93 -12.61 -0.39 13.89
C ASP A 93 -13.97 -1.10 13.85
N LEU A 94 -14.01 -2.15 13.04
CA LEU A 94 -15.23 -2.90 12.74
C LEU A 94 -15.67 -3.82 13.87
N VAL A 95 -14.75 -4.25 14.74
CA VAL A 95 -15.03 -5.19 15.84
C VAL A 95 -15.67 -4.46 17.00
N SER A 96 -15.12 -3.30 17.39
CA SER A 96 -15.68 -2.48 18.47
C SER A 96 -16.83 -1.58 18.00
N HIS A 97 -17.04 -1.48 16.69
CA HIS A 97 -17.97 -0.54 16.05
C HIS A 97 -17.69 0.92 16.42
N ILE A 98 -16.40 1.28 16.51
CA ILE A 98 -15.93 2.64 16.77
C ILE A 98 -15.52 3.27 15.44
N TYR A 99 -16.11 4.42 15.12
CA TYR A 99 -15.93 5.12 13.85
C TYR A 99 -15.47 6.57 14.12
N SER A 100 -14.46 7.03 13.38
CA SER A 100 -13.92 8.39 13.52
C SER A 100 -14.90 9.45 12.98
N GLU A 101 -14.66 10.72 13.29
CA GLU A 101 -15.44 11.81 12.69
C GLU A 101 -15.19 11.90 11.18
N ALA A 102 -13.98 11.58 10.73
CA ALA A 102 -13.61 11.55 9.31
C ALA A 102 -14.39 10.46 8.55
N PHE A 103 -14.61 9.29 9.17
CA PHE A 103 -15.45 8.23 8.60
C PHE A 103 -16.84 8.77 8.22
N TRP A 104 -17.52 9.48 9.11
CA TRP A 104 -18.86 10.02 8.86
C TRP A 104 -18.86 11.22 7.90
N LYS A 105 -17.78 12.01 7.91
CA LYS A 105 -17.58 13.14 7.00
C LYS A 105 -17.18 12.71 5.58
N SER A 106 -16.79 11.46 5.38
CA SER A 106 -16.43 10.92 4.05
C SER A 106 -17.56 11.00 3.02
N GLY A 107 -18.81 11.10 3.47
CA GLY A 107 -20.00 11.14 2.62
C GLY A 107 -20.39 9.78 2.02
N VAL A 108 -19.67 8.71 2.36
CA VAL A 108 -20.03 7.33 1.93
C VAL A 108 -21.25 6.83 2.69
N PHE A 109 -21.29 7.04 4.00
CA PHE A 109 -22.42 6.66 4.84
C PHE A 109 -23.22 7.90 5.28
N PRO A 110 -24.54 7.75 5.53
CA PRO A 110 -25.32 8.76 6.22
C PRO A 110 -24.69 9.09 7.58
N ASN A 111 -24.58 10.38 7.91
CA ASN A 111 -24.01 10.84 9.18
C ASN A 111 -25.02 10.71 10.34
N HIS A 112 -25.52 9.49 10.54
CA HIS A 112 -26.46 9.12 11.58
C HIS A 112 -25.98 7.85 12.31
N PRO A 113 -24.94 7.98 13.17
CA PRO A 113 -24.22 6.83 13.72
C PRO A 113 -25.11 5.85 14.48
N LYS A 114 -26.11 6.33 15.24
CA LYS A 114 -27.01 5.47 16.04
C LYS A 114 -27.76 4.46 15.17
N ILE A 115 -28.27 4.89 14.02
CA ILE A 115 -29.01 4.03 13.10
C ILE A 115 -28.03 3.06 12.42
N CYS A 116 -26.96 3.57 11.81
CA CYS A 116 -25.98 2.74 11.09
C CYS A 116 -25.33 1.67 11.99
N ILE A 117 -24.98 2.02 13.24
CA ILE A 117 -24.41 1.07 14.20
C ILE A 117 -25.43 0.00 14.60
N LEU A 118 -26.72 0.37 14.79
CA LEU A 118 -27.76 -0.59 15.11
C LEU A 118 -27.97 -1.60 13.97
N LEU A 119 -27.98 -1.13 12.71
CA LEU A 119 -28.08 -1.98 11.53
C LEU A 119 -26.98 -3.05 11.49
N VAL A 120 -25.74 -2.67 11.80
CA VAL A 120 -24.61 -3.62 11.81
C VAL A 120 -24.72 -4.61 12.96
N LYS A 121 -25.01 -4.13 14.18
CA LYS A 121 -25.10 -4.99 15.38
C LYS A 121 -26.23 -6.02 15.29
N LYS A 122 -27.28 -5.72 14.52
CA LYS A 122 -28.44 -6.58 14.32
C LYS A 122 -28.41 -7.38 13.03
N PHE A 123 -27.35 -7.25 12.22
CA PHE A 123 -27.18 -8.06 11.02
C PHE A 123 -27.24 -9.56 11.36
N PRO A 124 -27.96 -10.42 10.59
CA PRO A 124 -28.64 -10.14 9.32
C PRO A 124 -30.14 -9.78 9.43
N GLU A 125 -30.63 -9.32 10.59
CA GLU A 125 -32.04 -8.92 10.76
C GLU A 125 -32.44 -7.80 9.79
N HIS A 126 -33.63 -7.92 9.19
CA HIS A 126 -34.17 -6.93 8.25
C HIS A 126 -34.47 -5.58 8.92
N HIS A 127 -34.18 -4.45 8.26
CA HIS A 127 -34.42 -3.12 8.82
C HIS A 127 -35.87 -2.87 9.26
N SER A 128 -36.86 -3.45 8.56
CA SER A 128 -38.29 -3.33 8.92
C SER A 128 -38.63 -3.94 10.28
N LYS A 129 -37.77 -4.82 10.84
CA LYS A 129 -37.95 -5.42 12.17
C LYS A 129 -37.31 -4.59 13.29
N LEU A 130 -36.47 -3.61 12.96
CA LEU A 130 -35.59 -2.94 13.92
C LEU A 130 -36.20 -1.71 14.62
N GLN A 131 -37.49 -1.40 14.37
CA GLN A 131 -38.21 -0.28 14.99
C GLN A 131 -37.40 1.04 14.99
N LEU A 132 -36.78 1.37 13.86
CA LEU A 132 -35.81 2.47 13.73
C LEU A 132 -36.35 3.84 14.16
N GLU A 133 -37.66 4.07 13.97
CA GLU A 133 -38.34 5.29 14.43
C GLU A 133 -38.21 5.54 15.94
N ARG A 134 -38.14 4.47 16.75
CA ARG A 134 -37.98 4.58 18.21
C ARG A 134 -36.56 4.95 18.61
N VAL A 135 -35.59 4.72 17.72
CA VAL A 135 -34.17 4.93 17.97
C VAL A 135 -33.82 6.39 17.71
N ASP A 136 -34.16 6.90 16.52
CA ASP A 136 -33.91 8.28 16.13
C ASP A 136 -34.81 8.69 14.95
N LYS A 137 -36.01 9.17 15.26
CA LYS A 137 -36.98 9.60 14.24
C LYS A 137 -36.47 10.76 13.38
N PHE A 138 -35.82 11.74 13.98
CA PHE A 138 -35.32 12.92 13.27
C PHE A 138 -34.23 12.54 12.25
N ALA A 139 -33.32 11.65 12.64
CA ALA A 139 -32.33 11.10 11.72
C ALA A 139 -32.99 10.31 10.58
N LEU A 140 -34.01 9.52 10.87
CA LEU A 140 -34.72 8.74 9.86
C LEU A 140 -35.41 9.63 8.82
N ASP A 141 -36.12 10.68 9.28
CA ASP A 141 -36.78 11.66 8.40
C ASP A 141 -35.76 12.36 7.50
N ALA A 142 -34.61 12.78 8.05
CA ALA A 142 -33.51 13.38 7.27
C ALA A 142 -32.89 12.42 6.23
N MET A 143 -32.80 11.13 6.55
CA MET A 143 -32.31 10.10 5.62
C MET A 143 -33.29 9.85 4.47
N VAL A 144 -34.61 9.95 4.71
CA VAL A 144 -35.62 9.85 3.66
C VAL A 144 -35.49 11.00 2.66
N ASP A 145 -35.30 12.23 3.15
CA ASP A 145 -35.13 13.42 2.30
C ASP A 145 -33.86 13.36 1.43
N SER A 146 -32.82 12.65 1.90
CA SER A 146 -31.50 12.55 1.25
C SER A 146 -31.19 11.16 0.66
N ALA A 147 -32.20 10.27 0.59
CA ALA A 147 -31.99 8.86 0.29
C ALA A 147 -31.30 8.61 -1.07
N GLU A 148 -31.74 9.29 -2.14
CA GLU A 148 -31.18 9.11 -3.49
C GLU A 148 -29.70 9.54 -3.57
N VAL A 149 -29.30 10.58 -2.82
CA VAL A 149 -27.89 11.02 -2.78
C VAL A 149 -27.03 9.97 -2.09
N HIS A 150 -27.51 9.42 -0.98
CA HIS A 150 -26.80 8.36 -0.27
C HIS A 150 -26.73 7.06 -1.06
N ILE A 151 -27.80 6.69 -1.78
CA ILE A 151 -27.79 5.56 -2.73
C ILE A 151 -26.69 5.75 -3.77
N GLN A 152 -26.62 6.92 -4.43
CA GLN A 152 -25.58 7.20 -5.42
C GLN A 152 -24.17 7.11 -4.85
N SER A 153 -23.98 7.53 -3.59
CA SER A 153 -22.67 7.44 -2.91
C SER A 153 -22.29 6.00 -2.53
N LEU A 154 -23.25 5.15 -2.15
CA LEU A 154 -23.03 3.76 -1.73
C LEU A 154 -22.99 2.78 -2.90
N GLU A 155 -23.65 3.09 -4.01
CA GLU A 155 -23.76 2.23 -5.19
C GLU A 155 -22.41 1.63 -5.64
N PRO A 156 -21.32 2.41 -5.83
CA PRO A 156 -20.04 1.85 -6.28
C PRO A 156 -19.46 0.82 -5.30
N TRP A 157 -19.76 0.97 -4.01
CA TRP A 157 -19.27 0.10 -2.96
C TRP A 157 -20.14 -1.15 -2.80
N ILE A 158 -21.43 -1.07 -3.10
CA ILE A 158 -22.29 -2.26 -3.26
C ILE A 158 -21.88 -3.06 -4.49
N GLN A 159 -21.54 -2.39 -5.59
CA GLN A 159 -20.96 -3.05 -6.77
C GLN A 159 -19.65 -3.77 -6.43
N LEU A 160 -18.82 -3.23 -5.52
CA LEU A 160 -17.65 -3.94 -5.00
C LEU A 160 -18.04 -5.23 -4.25
N LEU A 161 -19.11 -5.25 -3.45
CA LEU A 161 -19.57 -6.49 -2.80
C LEU A 161 -20.08 -7.54 -3.80
N LEU A 162 -20.76 -7.09 -4.86
CA LEU A 162 -21.19 -7.95 -5.96
C LEU A 162 -19.98 -8.52 -6.72
N ASP A 163 -18.98 -7.69 -6.99
CA ASP A 163 -17.73 -8.11 -7.62
C ASP A 163 -16.98 -9.13 -6.75
N LEU A 164 -16.94 -8.94 -5.42
CA LEU A 164 -16.34 -9.90 -4.48
C LEU A 164 -17.04 -11.26 -4.50
N MET A 165 -18.38 -11.26 -4.47
CA MET A 165 -19.18 -12.48 -4.56
C MET A 165 -18.95 -13.21 -5.89
N ALA A 166 -18.98 -12.47 -7.00
CA ALA A 166 -18.73 -13.03 -8.33
C ALA A 166 -17.32 -13.58 -8.48
N PHE A 167 -16.30 -12.86 -7.98
CA PHE A 167 -14.93 -13.33 -7.93
C PHE A 167 -14.82 -14.62 -7.11
N ARG A 168 -15.45 -14.67 -5.92
CA ARG A 168 -15.43 -15.87 -5.08
C ARG A 168 -15.99 -17.08 -5.83
N GLU A 169 -17.12 -16.94 -6.50
CA GLU A 169 -17.74 -18.03 -7.28
C GLU A 169 -16.85 -18.52 -8.42
N GLN A 170 -16.32 -17.62 -9.24
CA GLN A 170 -15.53 -17.99 -10.42
C GLN A 170 -14.13 -18.52 -10.06
N ALA A 171 -13.45 -17.86 -9.11
CA ALA A 171 -12.13 -18.29 -8.66
C ALA A 171 -12.19 -19.62 -7.92
N LEU A 172 -13.17 -19.81 -7.01
CA LEU A 172 -13.34 -21.07 -6.30
C LEU A 172 -13.63 -22.22 -7.27
N ARG A 173 -14.53 -22.01 -8.24
CA ARG A 173 -14.82 -23.00 -9.28
C ARG A 173 -13.54 -23.41 -10.01
N LEU A 174 -12.72 -22.45 -10.46
CA LEU A 174 -11.47 -22.75 -11.16
C LEU A 174 -10.45 -23.47 -10.27
N ILE A 175 -10.31 -23.05 -9.01
CA ILE A 175 -9.42 -23.70 -8.03
C ILE A 175 -9.84 -25.17 -7.82
N LEU A 176 -11.14 -25.45 -7.67
CA LEU A 176 -11.67 -26.81 -7.50
C LEU A 176 -11.51 -27.65 -8.77
N ASP A 177 -11.81 -27.09 -9.94
CA ASP A 177 -11.63 -27.74 -11.24
C ASP A 177 -10.14 -28.11 -11.46
N LEU A 178 -9.20 -27.24 -11.08
CA LEU A 178 -7.76 -27.53 -11.20
C LEU A 178 -7.27 -28.54 -10.15
N SER A 179 -7.74 -28.42 -8.91
CA SER A 179 -7.39 -29.36 -7.83
C SER A 179 -7.77 -30.80 -8.15
N SER A 180 -8.92 -30.99 -8.82
CA SER A 180 -9.43 -32.31 -9.22
C SER A 180 -8.78 -32.88 -10.49
N THR A 181 -8.30 -32.03 -11.40
CA THR A 181 -7.74 -32.46 -12.70
C THR A 181 -6.22 -32.67 -12.69
N VAL A 182 -5.49 -32.01 -11.79
CA VAL A 182 -4.03 -32.12 -11.71
C VAL A 182 -3.63 -33.31 -10.83
N ILE A 183 -2.79 -34.20 -11.36
CA ILE A 183 -2.42 -35.46 -10.70
C ILE A 183 -1.54 -35.22 -9.47
N THR A 184 -0.52 -34.36 -9.57
CA THR A 184 0.38 -33.92 -8.47
C THR A 184 1.01 -32.57 -8.78
N LEU A 185 1.08 -31.64 -7.81
CA LEU A 185 1.74 -30.34 -7.96
C LEU A 185 3.06 -30.33 -7.18
N LEU A 186 4.20 -30.38 -7.89
CA LEU A 186 5.53 -30.43 -7.28
C LEU A 186 6.47 -29.36 -7.90
N PRO A 187 7.24 -28.62 -7.07
CA PRO A 187 8.11 -27.53 -7.55
C PRO A 187 9.05 -27.92 -8.70
N HIS A 188 9.60 -29.14 -8.67
CA HIS A 188 10.57 -29.62 -9.67
C HIS A 188 9.94 -30.26 -10.91
N GLN A 189 8.66 -30.64 -10.87
CA GLN A 189 7.98 -31.31 -11.98
C GLN A 189 7.18 -30.35 -12.85
N ASN A 190 6.40 -29.46 -12.21
CA ASN A 190 5.45 -28.59 -12.88
C ASN A 190 5.41 -27.19 -12.24
N SER A 191 6.59 -26.59 -12.08
CA SER A 191 6.80 -25.27 -11.46
C SER A 191 5.83 -24.20 -11.99
N LEU A 192 5.68 -24.04 -13.31
CA LEU A 192 4.83 -23.00 -13.89
C LEU A 192 3.35 -23.15 -13.49
N ILE A 193 2.84 -24.38 -13.51
CA ILE A 193 1.44 -24.66 -13.16
C ILE A 193 1.24 -24.51 -11.65
N LEU A 194 2.19 -24.99 -10.86
CA LEU A 194 2.17 -24.83 -9.40
C LEU A 194 2.13 -23.35 -9.01
N HIS A 195 3.02 -22.53 -9.58
CA HIS A 195 3.04 -21.08 -9.33
C HIS A 195 1.72 -20.43 -9.76
N ALA A 196 1.23 -20.70 -10.98
CA ALA A 196 -0.04 -20.12 -11.43
C ALA A 196 -1.25 -20.51 -10.56
N PHE A 197 -1.29 -21.77 -10.09
CA PHE A 197 -2.33 -22.25 -9.19
C PHE A 197 -2.23 -21.60 -7.81
N MET A 198 -1.04 -21.61 -7.21
CA MET A 198 -0.82 -21.08 -5.87
C MET A 198 -0.94 -19.55 -5.82
N ASP A 199 -0.58 -18.85 -6.89
CA ASP A 199 -0.79 -17.40 -7.02
C ASP A 199 -2.28 -17.05 -6.98
N LEU A 200 -3.13 -17.78 -7.74
CA LEU A 200 -4.58 -17.59 -7.66
C LEU A 200 -5.12 -17.99 -6.30
N PHE A 201 -4.68 -19.12 -5.75
CA PHE A 201 -5.11 -19.60 -4.42
C PHE A 201 -4.81 -18.56 -3.33
N CYS A 202 -3.57 -18.08 -3.25
CA CYS A 202 -3.21 -17.07 -2.26
C CYS A 202 -3.90 -15.73 -2.53
N SER A 203 -4.12 -15.35 -3.80
CA SER A 203 -4.89 -14.14 -4.13
C SER A 203 -6.36 -14.26 -3.71
N PHE A 204 -6.97 -15.44 -3.90
CA PHE A 204 -8.32 -15.74 -3.42
C PHE A 204 -8.41 -15.63 -1.90
N VAL A 205 -7.46 -16.21 -1.17
CA VAL A 205 -7.39 -16.10 0.29
C VAL A 205 -7.22 -14.64 0.72
N ARG A 206 -6.27 -13.90 0.13
CA ARG A 206 -6.01 -12.48 0.46
C ARG A 206 -7.21 -11.58 0.25
N VAL A 207 -7.91 -11.70 -0.89
CA VAL A 207 -9.11 -10.90 -1.18
C VAL A 207 -10.17 -11.11 -0.11
N ASN A 208 -10.44 -12.37 0.25
CA ASN A 208 -11.46 -12.68 1.24
C ASN A 208 -11.06 -12.26 2.65
N LEU A 209 -9.81 -12.48 3.08
CA LEU A 209 -9.32 -11.99 4.38
C LEU A 209 -9.32 -10.46 4.44
N PHE A 210 -8.88 -9.77 3.38
CA PHE A 210 -8.87 -8.31 3.37
C PHE A 210 -10.28 -7.72 3.42
N SER A 211 -11.27 -8.43 2.86
CA SER A 211 -12.66 -7.99 2.93
C SER A 211 -13.24 -7.95 4.36
N GLU A 212 -12.58 -8.55 5.36
CA GLU A 212 -12.90 -8.36 6.78
C GLU A 212 -12.71 -6.90 7.22
N LYS A 213 -11.73 -6.20 6.66
CA LYS A 213 -11.39 -4.81 7.00
C LYS A 213 -12.32 -3.77 6.37
N VAL A 214 -13.33 -4.21 5.62
CA VAL A 214 -14.34 -3.37 4.98
C VAL A 214 -15.67 -3.51 5.72
N PRO A 215 -16.45 -2.44 5.96
CA PRO A 215 -17.74 -2.50 6.66
C PRO A 215 -18.88 -3.12 5.81
N ARG A 216 -18.69 -4.34 5.28
CA ARG A 216 -19.59 -5.04 4.34
C ARG A 216 -21.04 -5.10 4.82
N LYS A 217 -21.24 -5.44 6.11
CA LYS A 217 -22.56 -5.51 6.76
C LYS A 217 -23.26 -4.15 6.80
N MET A 218 -22.52 -3.09 7.13
CA MET A 218 -23.06 -1.73 7.20
C MET A 218 -23.48 -1.25 5.81
N MET A 219 -22.62 -1.46 4.82
CA MET A 219 -22.87 -1.09 3.43
C MET A 219 -24.16 -1.73 2.94
N LEU A 220 -24.28 -3.04 3.09
CA LEU A 220 -25.43 -3.80 2.60
C LEU A 220 -26.75 -3.40 3.27
N GLN A 221 -26.77 -3.31 4.61
CA GLN A 221 -27.98 -2.94 5.35
C GLN A 221 -28.41 -1.49 5.12
N THR A 222 -27.45 -0.56 5.12
CA THR A 222 -27.73 0.85 4.90
C THR A 222 -28.23 1.07 3.48
N TYR A 223 -27.64 0.42 2.49
CA TYR A 223 -28.07 0.51 1.11
C TYR A 223 -29.49 -0.04 0.90
N ASN A 224 -29.80 -1.23 1.42
CA ASN A 224 -31.15 -1.80 1.27
C ASN A 224 -32.21 -0.93 1.94
N MET A 225 -31.92 -0.40 3.13
CA MET A 225 -32.82 0.51 3.83
C MET A 225 -33.08 1.79 3.03
N LEU A 226 -32.03 2.44 2.52
CA LEU A 226 -32.17 3.64 1.70
C LEU A 226 -32.93 3.35 0.39
N HIS A 227 -32.65 2.21 -0.24
CA HIS A 227 -33.37 1.77 -1.43
C HIS A 227 -34.86 1.55 -1.15
N ALA A 228 -35.20 0.88 -0.05
CA ALA A 228 -36.58 0.68 0.38
C ALA A 228 -37.30 2.03 0.59
N MET A 229 -36.63 3.01 1.23
CA MET A 229 -37.16 4.37 1.39
C MET A 229 -37.44 5.06 0.04
N ALA A 230 -36.56 4.89 -0.94
CA ALA A 230 -36.67 5.55 -2.26
C ALA A 230 -37.59 4.81 -3.26
N ARG A 231 -37.86 3.51 -3.06
CA ARG A 231 -38.48 2.63 -4.07
C ARG A 231 -39.74 1.89 -3.56
N ASN A 232 -40.55 2.55 -2.72
CA ASN A 232 -41.83 2.02 -2.20
C ASN A 232 -41.68 0.74 -1.35
N ASP A 233 -40.73 0.74 -0.41
CA ASP A 233 -40.49 -0.34 0.57
C ASP A 233 -40.16 -1.70 -0.07
N ARG A 234 -39.44 -1.66 -1.21
CA ARG A 234 -38.95 -2.86 -1.89
C ARG A 234 -37.46 -3.05 -1.65
N ASP A 235 -37.12 -4.27 -1.26
CA ASP A 235 -35.73 -4.73 -1.19
C ASP A 235 -35.08 -4.76 -2.57
N CYS A 236 -33.75 -4.67 -2.59
CA CYS A 236 -32.98 -4.84 -3.81
C CYS A 236 -32.99 -6.32 -4.25
N ASP A 237 -33.08 -6.59 -5.55
CA ASP A 237 -33.17 -7.96 -6.09
C ASP A 237 -32.02 -8.88 -5.65
N PHE A 238 -30.81 -8.33 -5.48
CA PHE A 238 -29.60 -9.07 -5.09
C PHE A 238 -29.37 -9.13 -3.57
N TYR A 239 -30.21 -8.47 -2.76
CA TYR A 239 -29.98 -8.26 -1.32
C TYR A 239 -29.83 -9.58 -0.55
N HIS A 240 -30.76 -10.51 -0.71
CA HIS A 240 -30.72 -11.79 0.00
C HIS A 240 -29.49 -12.65 -0.37
N ARG A 241 -29.07 -12.61 -1.63
CA ARG A 241 -27.89 -13.34 -2.09
C ARG A 241 -26.61 -12.75 -1.46
N LEU A 242 -26.50 -11.43 -1.41
CA LEU A 242 -25.39 -10.76 -0.72
C LEU A 242 -25.40 -11.00 0.79
N ILE A 243 -26.56 -11.05 1.44
CA ILE A 243 -26.62 -11.41 2.88
C ILE A 243 -26.02 -12.79 3.09
N GLN A 244 -26.46 -13.79 2.33
CA GLN A 244 -25.94 -15.17 2.47
C GLN A 244 -24.43 -15.23 2.25
N PHE A 245 -23.92 -14.49 1.25
CA PHE A 245 -22.49 -14.41 1.01
C PHE A 245 -21.74 -13.75 2.17
N VAL A 246 -22.17 -12.57 2.63
CA VAL A 246 -21.50 -11.84 3.73
C VAL A 246 -21.57 -12.62 5.04
N ASP A 247 -22.69 -13.28 5.35
CA ASP A 247 -22.90 -14.06 6.57
C ASP A 247 -22.08 -15.36 6.59
N SER A 248 -21.97 -16.06 5.46
CA SER A 248 -21.12 -17.26 5.35
C SER A 248 -19.62 -16.95 5.48
N TYR A 249 -19.22 -15.71 5.18
CA TYR A 249 -17.85 -15.20 5.29
C TYR A 249 -17.68 -14.22 6.47
N ASP A 250 -18.39 -14.44 7.57
CA ASP A 250 -18.27 -13.67 8.80
C ASP A 250 -17.90 -14.56 10.00
N PRO A 251 -16.63 -14.56 10.46
CA PRO A 251 -15.47 -13.92 9.83
C PRO A 251 -15.03 -14.65 8.54
N PRO A 252 -14.31 -14.01 7.60
CA PRO A 252 -14.01 -14.59 6.29
C PRO A 252 -13.26 -15.91 6.34
N LEU A 253 -12.41 -16.10 7.35
CA LEU A 253 -11.61 -17.31 7.48
C LEU A 253 -12.47 -18.56 7.70
N LYS A 254 -13.66 -18.42 8.31
CA LYS A 254 -14.61 -19.53 8.45
C LYS A 254 -15.10 -20.02 7.09
N GLY A 255 -15.58 -19.08 6.24
CA GLY A 255 -16.03 -19.38 4.89
C GLY A 255 -14.90 -19.94 4.01
N LEU A 256 -13.69 -19.41 4.15
CA LEU A 256 -12.50 -19.92 3.45
C LEU A 256 -12.16 -21.37 3.82
N GLN A 257 -12.18 -21.71 5.12
CA GLN A 257 -11.91 -23.09 5.58
C GLN A 257 -12.95 -24.08 5.05
N GLU A 258 -14.22 -23.67 4.98
CA GLU A 258 -15.30 -24.50 4.43
C GLU A 258 -15.16 -24.72 2.91
N ASP A 259 -14.90 -23.64 2.16
CA ASP A 259 -14.79 -23.69 0.70
C ASP A 259 -13.52 -24.43 0.20
N LEU A 260 -12.39 -24.26 0.90
CA LEU A 260 -11.09 -24.78 0.46
C LEU A 260 -10.74 -26.15 1.02
N ASN A 261 -11.61 -26.75 1.85
CA ASN A 261 -11.35 -28.06 2.46
C ASN A 261 -10.99 -29.15 1.41
N PHE A 262 -11.68 -29.17 0.27
CA PHE A 262 -11.40 -30.13 -0.83
C PHE A 262 -10.05 -29.90 -1.53
N VAL A 263 -9.44 -28.74 -1.35
CA VAL A 263 -8.15 -28.35 -1.95
C VAL A 263 -6.98 -28.71 -1.02
N SER A 264 -7.26 -28.97 0.26
CA SER A 264 -6.28 -29.30 1.31
C SER A 264 -5.16 -30.22 0.81
N PRO A 265 -5.43 -31.35 0.11
CA PRO A 265 -4.36 -32.27 -0.28
C PRO A 265 -3.27 -31.66 -1.14
N ARG A 266 -3.64 -30.72 -2.02
CA ARG A 266 -2.74 -30.06 -2.98
C ARG A 266 -1.84 -29.04 -2.33
N ILE A 267 -2.29 -28.43 -1.25
CA ILE A 267 -1.49 -27.49 -0.47
C ILE A 267 -0.30 -28.25 0.12
N GLY A 268 -0.54 -29.39 0.78
CA GLY A 268 0.52 -30.21 1.36
C GLY A 268 1.49 -30.82 0.35
N GLU A 269 1.07 -31.06 -0.90
CA GLU A 269 1.96 -31.50 -2.00
C GLU A 269 2.89 -30.36 -2.47
N ALA A 270 2.36 -29.13 -2.53
CA ALA A 270 3.15 -27.94 -2.89
C ALA A 270 4.24 -27.64 -1.85
N VAL A 271 4.09 -28.14 -0.61
CA VAL A 271 5.05 -27.96 0.48
C VAL A 271 6.19 -28.99 0.41
N GLY A 272 7.29 -28.60 -0.23
CA GLY A 272 8.51 -29.42 -0.27
C GLY A 272 9.54 -29.07 0.81
N PRO A 273 10.62 -29.88 0.95
CA PRO A 273 11.79 -29.55 1.79
C PRO A 273 12.50 -28.24 1.39
N VAL A 274 12.13 -27.66 0.25
CA VAL A 274 12.63 -26.37 -0.25
C VAL A 274 12.36 -25.23 0.74
N VAL A 275 11.28 -25.30 1.53
CA VAL A 275 10.94 -24.31 2.56
C VAL A 275 12.05 -24.13 3.60
N PHE A 276 12.83 -25.20 3.84
CA PHE A 276 13.97 -25.17 4.76
C PHE A 276 15.23 -24.52 4.18
N LEU A 277 15.26 -24.17 2.89
CA LEU A 277 16.39 -23.40 2.33
C LEU A 277 16.46 -22.04 3.03
N SER A 278 17.69 -21.54 3.27
CA SER A 278 17.93 -20.28 3.99
C SER A 278 17.54 -20.26 5.49
N THR A 279 17.15 -21.38 6.09
CA THR A 279 17.00 -21.47 7.57
C THR A 279 18.35 -21.31 8.27
N ASP A 280 19.37 -22.02 7.79
CA ASP A 280 20.75 -21.90 8.27
C ASP A 280 21.57 -21.03 7.30
N THR A 281 21.82 -19.79 7.72
CA THR A 281 22.63 -18.81 6.97
C THR A 281 24.10 -19.21 6.89
N ARG A 282 24.63 -19.98 7.85
CA ARG A 282 26.01 -20.49 7.82
C ARG A 282 26.15 -21.58 6.78
N LYS A 283 25.20 -22.51 6.74
CA LYS A 283 25.13 -23.54 5.70
C LYS A 283 24.99 -22.90 4.31
N LEU A 284 24.10 -21.93 4.16
CA LEU A 284 23.90 -21.20 2.90
C LEU A 284 25.21 -20.54 2.40
N ARG A 285 25.98 -19.95 3.32
CA ARG A 285 27.31 -19.37 3.02
C ARG A 285 28.34 -20.42 2.64
N ASN A 286 28.43 -21.50 3.40
CA ASN A 286 29.44 -22.55 3.19
C ASN A 286 29.25 -23.30 1.88
N GLU A 287 28.00 -23.49 1.45
CA GLU A 287 27.67 -24.13 0.18
C GLU A 287 27.79 -23.17 -1.02
N GLY A 288 27.85 -21.85 -0.77
CA GLY A 288 28.05 -20.85 -1.82
C GLY A 288 26.91 -20.75 -2.82
N PHE A 289 25.66 -21.06 -2.45
CA PHE A 289 24.51 -21.03 -3.38
C PHE A 289 24.26 -19.66 -4.02
N LEU A 290 24.68 -18.58 -3.35
CA LEU A 290 24.58 -17.19 -3.82
C LEU A 290 25.92 -16.61 -4.31
N SER A 291 27.00 -17.36 -4.18
CA SER A 291 28.34 -16.88 -4.51
C SER A 291 28.57 -17.03 -6.03
N PRO A 292 29.13 -16.01 -6.71
CA PRO A 292 29.60 -16.14 -8.09
C PRO A 292 30.71 -17.18 -8.25
N PHE A 293 31.44 -17.48 -7.16
CA PHE A 293 32.52 -18.44 -7.14
C PHE A 293 32.11 -19.70 -6.38
N HIS A 294 32.49 -20.86 -6.91
CA HIS A 294 32.37 -22.10 -6.15
C HIS A 294 33.35 -22.06 -4.96
N PRO A 295 32.91 -22.21 -3.69
CA PRO A 295 33.79 -22.10 -2.51
C PRO A 295 34.99 -23.05 -2.53
N ARG A 296 34.87 -24.18 -3.25
CA ARG A 296 35.93 -25.19 -3.42
C ARG A 296 36.68 -25.14 -4.77
N TYR A 297 36.15 -24.44 -5.78
CA TYR A 297 36.69 -24.44 -7.14
C TYR A 297 36.61 -23.03 -7.74
N PRO A 298 37.45 -22.10 -7.28
CA PRO A 298 37.39 -20.68 -7.69
C PRO A 298 37.66 -20.47 -9.19
N ASP A 299 38.34 -21.42 -9.85
CA ASP A 299 38.65 -21.37 -11.28
C ASP A 299 37.44 -21.67 -12.19
N ILE A 300 36.35 -22.21 -11.61
CA ILE A 300 35.12 -22.49 -12.33
C ILE A 300 34.23 -21.24 -12.25
N LEU A 301 34.31 -20.39 -13.29
CA LEU A 301 33.46 -19.21 -13.49
C LEU A 301 32.04 -19.56 -13.96
N THR A 302 31.48 -20.68 -13.49
CA THR A 302 30.14 -21.09 -13.91
C THR A 302 29.10 -20.46 -13.01
N ASN A 303 27.86 -20.42 -13.52
CA ASN A 303 26.66 -20.12 -12.77
C ASN A 303 26.71 -20.71 -11.37
N SER A 304 26.12 -20.03 -10.37
CA SER A 304 26.02 -20.46 -8.97
C SER A 304 26.21 -21.98 -8.85
N ALA A 305 27.14 -22.46 -8.01
CA ALA A 305 27.56 -23.87 -7.92
C ALA A 305 26.43 -24.91 -8.08
N HIS A 306 25.19 -24.53 -7.72
CA HIS A 306 23.97 -25.31 -7.90
C HIS A 306 22.82 -24.47 -8.52
N PRO A 307 22.65 -24.40 -9.86
CA PRO A 307 21.64 -23.55 -10.51
C PRO A 307 20.19 -23.90 -10.12
N MET A 308 19.88 -25.19 -9.92
CA MET A 308 18.56 -25.61 -9.42
C MET A 308 18.29 -25.12 -7.99
N ARG A 309 19.31 -25.12 -7.12
CA ARG A 309 19.18 -24.62 -5.75
C ARG A 309 19.05 -23.11 -5.70
N ALA A 310 19.73 -22.39 -6.60
CA ALA A 310 19.55 -20.95 -6.74
C ALA A 310 18.13 -20.59 -7.19
N GLN A 311 17.55 -21.36 -8.12
CA GLN A 311 16.15 -21.20 -8.53
C GLN A 311 15.17 -21.52 -7.40
N ASP A 312 15.41 -22.59 -6.65
CA ASP A 312 14.61 -22.93 -5.46
C ASP A 312 14.68 -21.84 -4.39
N LEU A 313 15.87 -21.26 -4.18
CA LEU A 313 16.10 -20.15 -3.24
C LEU A 313 15.39 -18.87 -3.70
N ALA A 314 15.32 -18.60 -4.99
CA ALA A 314 14.60 -17.45 -5.54
C ALA A 314 13.09 -17.50 -5.27
N ASN A 315 12.53 -18.71 -5.12
CA ASN A 315 11.10 -18.92 -4.87
C ASN A 315 10.77 -19.25 -3.40
N VAL A 316 11.78 -19.35 -2.52
CA VAL A 316 11.59 -19.84 -1.13
C VAL A 316 10.62 -18.96 -0.33
N THR A 317 10.62 -17.65 -0.58
CA THR A 317 9.73 -16.69 0.08
C THR A 317 8.28 -16.93 -0.32
N CYS A 318 8.00 -17.10 -1.62
CA CYS A 318 6.67 -17.46 -2.12
C CYS A 318 6.21 -18.78 -1.51
N TYR A 319 7.06 -19.81 -1.49
CA TYR A 319 6.71 -21.12 -0.93
C TYR A 319 6.38 -21.04 0.57
N ARG A 320 7.12 -20.23 1.35
CA ARG A 320 6.82 -20.01 2.77
C ARG A 320 5.49 -19.32 2.97
N GLU A 321 5.20 -18.31 2.16
CA GLU A 321 3.95 -17.58 2.23
C GLU A 321 2.75 -18.44 1.85
N TRP A 322 2.90 -19.28 0.82
CA TRP A 322 1.92 -20.29 0.43
C TRP A 322 1.61 -21.27 1.57
N VAL A 323 2.64 -21.69 2.31
CA VAL A 323 2.47 -22.53 3.51
C VAL A 323 1.70 -21.78 4.59
N LEU A 324 2.04 -20.52 4.87
CA LEU A 324 1.38 -19.73 5.91
C LEU A 324 -0.12 -19.54 5.62
N PHE A 325 -0.48 -19.15 4.40
CA PHE A 325 -1.89 -19.08 3.99
C PHE A 325 -2.54 -20.46 3.93
N GLY A 326 -1.83 -21.45 3.39
CA GLY A 326 -2.33 -22.80 3.21
C GLY A 326 -2.71 -23.48 4.53
N TYR A 327 -1.86 -23.43 5.55
CA TYR A 327 -2.16 -23.98 6.88
C TYR A 327 -3.19 -23.15 7.66
N LEU A 328 -3.34 -21.87 7.35
CA LEU A 328 -4.36 -21.01 7.95
C LEU A 328 -5.78 -21.41 7.47
N VAL A 329 -5.94 -21.67 6.17
CA VAL A 329 -7.24 -22.04 5.56
C VAL A 329 -7.49 -23.55 5.48
N CYS A 330 -6.44 -24.37 5.50
CA CYS A 330 -6.54 -25.84 5.51
C CYS A 330 -5.77 -26.39 6.72
N PRO A 331 -6.32 -26.28 7.95
CA PRO A 331 -5.63 -26.64 9.18
C PRO A 331 -5.34 -28.14 9.28
N ASP A 332 -6.13 -28.99 8.62
CA ASP A 332 -5.92 -30.46 8.62
C ASP A 332 -4.57 -30.86 7.99
N GLU A 333 -3.98 -30.03 7.14
CA GLU A 333 -2.64 -30.26 6.60
C GLU A 333 -1.55 -30.26 7.68
N LEU A 334 -1.78 -29.59 8.82
CA LEU A 334 -0.87 -29.63 9.96
C LEU A 334 -0.84 -30.99 10.65
N LEU A 335 -1.86 -31.84 10.44
CA LEU A 335 -1.94 -33.18 11.02
C LEU A 335 -1.08 -34.21 10.28
N ARG A 336 -0.34 -33.80 9.24
CA ARG A 336 0.67 -34.63 8.59
C ARG A 336 2.00 -34.57 9.35
N VAL A 337 2.69 -35.71 9.39
CA VAL A 337 3.94 -35.87 10.17
C VAL A 337 5.02 -34.85 9.77
N THR A 338 5.18 -34.56 8.48
CA THR A 338 6.20 -33.62 7.98
C THR A 338 5.82 -32.15 8.14
N SER A 339 4.55 -31.83 8.35
CA SER A 339 4.06 -30.45 8.35
C SER A 339 4.45 -29.68 9.60
N ILE A 340 4.68 -30.35 10.74
CA ILE A 340 5.02 -29.70 12.01
C ILE A 340 6.35 -28.95 11.89
N ASP A 341 7.39 -29.58 11.35
CA ASP A 341 8.71 -28.97 11.22
C ASP A 341 8.69 -27.78 10.26
N ILE A 342 7.88 -27.88 9.20
CA ILE A 342 7.69 -26.82 8.20
C ILE A 342 6.96 -25.64 8.84
N ALA A 343 5.81 -25.91 9.48
CA ALA A 343 5.01 -24.93 10.19
C ALA A 343 5.84 -24.19 11.25
N LEU A 344 6.62 -24.93 12.04
CA LEU A 344 7.47 -24.35 13.08
C LEU A 344 8.48 -23.35 12.48
N VAL A 345 9.12 -23.70 11.36
CA VAL A 345 10.07 -22.80 10.69
C VAL A 345 9.38 -21.55 10.17
N VAL A 346 8.25 -21.69 9.47
CA VAL A 346 7.59 -20.52 8.85
C VAL A 346 6.92 -19.61 9.87
N LEU A 347 6.30 -20.17 10.92
CA LEU A 347 5.66 -19.40 11.98
C LEU A 347 6.69 -18.70 12.86
N LYS A 348 7.84 -19.33 13.15
CA LYS A 348 8.90 -18.70 13.96
C LYS A 348 9.55 -17.50 13.27
N GLU A 349 9.51 -17.46 11.95
CA GLU A 349 10.15 -16.42 11.14
C GLU A 349 9.23 -15.25 10.78
N ASN A 350 7.94 -15.29 11.13
CA ASN A 350 6.98 -14.26 10.73
C ASN A 350 6.07 -13.90 11.90
N LEU A 351 5.84 -12.60 12.13
CA LEU A 351 4.90 -12.10 13.15
C LEU A 351 3.58 -11.62 12.53
N VAL A 352 3.68 -11.11 11.30
CA VAL A 352 2.55 -10.58 10.51
C VAL A 352 2.52 -11.26 9.17
N LEU A 353 1.33 -11.37 8.58
CA LEU A 353 1.16 -11.85 7.21
C LEU A 353 0.51 -10.75 6.37
N THR A 354 1.22 -10.29 5.35
CA THR A 354 0.77 -9.19 4.50
C THR A 354 -0.36 -9.64 3.59
N LEU A 355 -1.47 -8.90 3.62
CA LEU A 355 -2.59 -9.07 2.70
C LEU A 355 -2.38 -8.23 1.45
N PHE A 356 -2.17 -6.92 1.62
CA PHE A 356 -2.00 -6.01 0.49
C PHE A 356 -1.30 -4.73 0.95
N ARG A 357 -0.12 -4.42 0.38
CA ARG A 357 0.70 -3.25 0.76
C ARG A 357 1.03 -3.26 2.27
N ASP A 358 0.54 -2.26 3.00
CA ASP A 358 0.67 -2.07 4.45
C ASP A 358 -0.46 -2.77 5.24
N GLU A 359 -1.44 -3.38 4.58
CA GLU A 359 -2.49 -4.14 5.26
C GLU A 359 -2.01 -5.56 5.56
N TYR A 360 -2.09 -5.95 6.83
CA TYR A 360 -1.65 -7.27 7.32
C TYR A 360 -2.63 -7.85 8.36
N ILE A 361 -2.46 -9.14 8.64
CA ILE A 361 -3.07 -9.83 9.79
C ILE A 361 -2.01 -10.22 10.81
N LEU A 362 -2.42 -10.37 12.07
CA LEU A 362 -1.57 -10.82 13.16
C LEU A 362 -1.51 -12.34 13.14
N LEU A 363 -0.44 -12.88 12.54
CA LEU A 363 -0.34 -14.27 12.14
C LEU A 363 -0.62 -15.24 13.29
N HIS A 364 0.00 -15.02 14.45
CA HIS A 364 -0.14 -15.93 15.59
C HIS A 364 -1.52 -15.85 16.25
N GLU A 365 -2.15 -14.68 16.27
CA GLU A 365 -3.48 -14.49 16.84
C GLU A 365 -4.52 -15.26 16.02
N ASP A 366 -4.44 -15.18 14.69
CA ASP A 366 -5.35 -15.92 13.81
C ASP A 366 -5.14 -17.43 13.89
N TYR A 367 -3.90 -17.90 14.03
CA TYR A 367 -3.63 -19.33 14.26
C TYR A 367 -4.21 -19.80 15.60
N GLN A 368 -4.14 -18.98 16.65
CA GLN A 368 -4.76 -19.31 17.94
C GLN A 368 -6.29 -19.27 17.89
N LEU A 369 -6.87 -18.31 17.17
CA LEU A 369 -8.32 -18.11 17.13
C LEU A 369 -9.04 -19.08 16.20
N TYR A 370 -8.42 -19.47 15.08
CA TYR A 370 -9.10 -20.19 14.00
C TYR A 370 -8.49 -21.54 13.62
N VAL A 371 -7.18 -21.75 13.83
CA VAL A 371 -6.52 -23.04 13.54
C VAL A 371 -6.54 -23.94 14.77
N LEU A 372 -6.14 -23.43 15.93
CA LEU A 372 -6.07 -24.21 17.17
C LEU A 372 -7.40 -24.89 17.55
N PRO A 373 -8.58 -24.25 17.46
CA PRO A 373 -9.84 -24.93 17.76
C PRO A 373 -10.11 -26.15 16.87
N ARG A 374 -9.78 -26.07 15.57
CA ARG A 374 -9.92 -27.19 14.62
C ARG A 374 -8.99 -28.35 15.00
N ILE A 375 -7.74 -28.06 15.35
CA ILE A 375 -6.79 -29.08 15.82
C ILE A 375 -7.27 -29.73 17.12
N LEU A 376 -7.86 -28.96 18.04
CA LEU A 376 -8.43 -29.49 19.28
C LEU A 376 -9.66 -30.37 19.03
N GLU A 377 -10.48 -30.05 18.03
CA GLU A 377 -11.57 -30.90 17.57
C GLU A 377 -11.05 -32.23 17.03
N SER A 378 -10.08 -32.22 16.12
CA SER A 378 -9.46 -33.44 15.57
C SER A 378 -8.80 -34.28 16.67
N LYS A 379 -8.11 -33.66 17.64
CA LYS A 379 -7.56 -34.34 18.83
C LYS A 379 -8.64 -35.02 19.66
N LYS A 380 -9.79 -34.37 19.88
CA LYS A 380 -10.93 -34.97 20.61
C LYS A 380 -11.51 -36.13 19.82
N MET A 381 -11.70 -35.97 18.51
CA MET A 381 -12.23 -37.02 17.62
C MET A 381 -11.31 -38.24 17.58
N ALA A 382 -9.99 -38.06 17.52
CA ALA A 382 -9.03 -39.16 17.58
C ALA A 382 -9.05 -39.91 18.94
N LYS A 383 -9.32 -39.20 20.05
CA LYS A 383 -9.39 -39.81 21.40
C LYS A 383 -10.67 -40.62 21.64
N TYR A 384 -11.81 -40.16 21.11
CA TYR A 384 -13.14 -40.76 21.37
C TYR A 384 -13.74 -41.50 20.16
N GLY A 385 -13.12 -41.39 18.98
CA GLY A 385 -13.59 -41.94 17.72
C GLY A 385 -13.42 -43.45 17.61
N ARG A 386 -14.28 -44.08 16.80
CA ARG A 386 -14.29 -45.53 16.51
C ARG A 386 -13.36 -45.92 15.35
N THR A 387 -12.33 -45.12 15.05
CA THR A 387 -11.39 -45.39 13.96
C THR A 387 -10.40 -46.48 14.39
N LYS A 388 -9.75 -47.16 13.42
CA LYS A 388 -8.78 -48.22 13.71
C LYS A 388 -7.72 -47.71 14.70
N GLN A 389 -7.55 -48.43 15.81
CA GLN A 389 -6.82 -47.96 17.00
C GLN A 389 -5.44 -47.35 16.71
N LYS A 390 -4.66 -47.91 15.77
CA LYS A 390 -3.32 -47.40 15.40
C LYS A 390 -3.31 -46.07 14.65
N GLU A 391 -4.30 -45.81 13.79
CA GLU A 391 -4.39 -44.55 13.02
C GLU A 391 -4.84 -43.42 13.94
N ALA A 392 -5.81 -43.70 14.82
CA ALA A 392 -6.29 -42.77 15.83
C ALA A 392 -5.19 -42.38 16.84
N ASP A 393 -4.34 -43.32 17.26
CA ASP A 393 -3.21 -43.04 18.17
C ASP A 393 -2.18 -42.09 17.53
N LEU A 394 -1.88 -42.27 16.24
CA LEU A 394 -0.95 -41.41 15.50
C LEU A 394 -1.52 -40.00 15.33
N GLU A 395 -2.76 -39.88 14.89
CA GLU A 395 -3.45 -38.61 14.71
C GLU A 395 -3.55 -37.84 16.03
N TYR A 396 -3.89 -38.51 17.13
CA TYR A 396 -3.88 -37.92 18.47
C TYR A 396 -2.50 -37.40 18.88
N SER A 397 -1.45 -38.19 18.63
CA SER A 397 -0.06 -37.80 18.95
C SER A 397 0.37 -36.56 18.16
N VAL A 398 0.08 -36.53 16.85
CA VAL A 398 0.39 -35.40 15.98
C VAL A 398 -0.40 -34.16 16.38
N ALA A 399 -1.73 -34.27 16.57
CA ALA A 399 -2.57 -33.15 16.98
C ALA A 399 -2.11 -32.53 18.30
N LYS A 400 -1.67 -33.37 19.27
CA LYS A 400 -1.09 -32.92 20.54
C LYS A 400 0.22 -32.15 20.33
N GLN A 401 1.05 -32.54 19.38
CA GLN A 401 2.29 -31.84 19.06
C GLN A 401 2.01 -30.50 18.35
N VAL A 402 1.04 -30.46 17.43
CA VAL A 402 0.60 -29.24 16.75
C VAL A 402 0.02 -28.23 17.74
N GLU A 403 -0.85 -28.67 18.65
CA GLU A 403 -1.41 -27.83 19.73
C GLU A 403 -0.30 -27.18 20.56
N ARG A 404 0.70 -27.96 20.99
CA ARG A 404 1.84 -27.44 21.74
C ARG A 404 2.63 -26.41 20.91
N MET A 405 2.91 -26.75 19.65
CA MET A 405 3.67 -25.91 18.74
C MET A 405 2.97 -24.55 18.52
N ILE A 406 1.67 -24.52 18.23
CA ILE A 406 0.90 -23.28 18.06
C ILE A 406 0.89 -22.45 19.36
N SER A 407 0.82 -23.11 20.52
CA SER A 407 0.78 -22.43 21.82
C SER A 407 2.12 -21.76 22.19
N GLU A 408 3.26 -22.32 21.75
CA GLU A 408 4.59 -21.85 22.14
C GLU A 408 5.30 -21.02 21.05
N VAL A 409 4.95 -21.20 19.77
CA VAL A 409 5.71 -20.62 18.65
C VAL A 409 5.66 -19.09 18.61
N HIS A 410 4.60 -18.47 19.14
CA HIS A 410 4.49 -17.01 19.16
C HIS A 410 5.60 -16.37 20.02
N GLU A 411 5.77 -16.86 21.25
CA GLU A 411 6.86 -16.46 22.15
C GLU A 411 8.22 -16.67 21.46
N GLN A 412 8.43 -17.82 20.84
CA GLN A 412 9.69 -18.11 20.12
C GLN A 412 9.93 -17.13 18.97
N ALA A 413 8.90 -16.76 18.22
CA ALA A 413 8.98 -15.81 17.12
C ALA A 413 9.37 -14.41 17.64
N LEU A 414 8.77 -13.95 18.75
CA LEU A 414 9.08 -12.65 19.36
C LEU A 414 10.58 -12.52 19.74
N PHE A 415 11.20 -13.60 20.23
CA PHE A 415 12.63 -13.57 20.61
C PHE A 415 13.61 -13.80 19.44
N SER A 416 13.21 -14.55 18.41
CA SER A 416 14.16 -15.03 17.39
C SER A 416 13.99 -14.41 16.00
N CYS A 417 12.82 -13.85 15.68
CA CYS A 417 12.50 -13.35 14.34
C CYS A 417 13.48 -12.25 13.88
N ASP A 418 13.71 -11.21 14.69
CA ASP A 418 14.66 -10.14 14.31
C ASP A 418 16.07 -10.68 14.08
N ALA A 419 16.57 -11.53 14.97
CA ALA A 419 17.91 -12.11 14.85
C ALA A 419 18.05 -12.94 13.56
N ILE A 420 17.06 -13.78 13.22
CA ILE A 420 17.06 -14.59 12.00
C ILE A 420 17.09 -13.69 10.75
N HIS A 421 16.21 -12.69 10.69
CA HIS A 421 16.13 -11.79 9.54
C HIS A 421 17.34 -10.86 9.43
N ARG A 422 17.88 -10.38 10.55
CA ARG A 422 19.11 -9.59 10.59
C ARG A 422 20.28 -10.35 9.97
N GLU A 423 20.45 -11.61 10.32
CA GLU A 423 21.56 -12.41 9.81
C GLU A 423 21.42 -12.74 8.33
N ARG A 424 20.18 -12.94 7.86
CA ARG A 424 19.88 -13.04 6.42
C ARG A 424 20.22 -11.76 5.68
N ARG A 425 19.82 -10.59 6.21
CA ARG A 425 20.16 -9.28 5.61
C ARG A 425 21.66 -9.07 5.52
N ILE A 426 22.42 -9.42 6.56
CA ILE A 426 23.89 -9.34 6.55
C ILE A 426 24.48 -10.25 5.47
N LEU A 427 24.03 -11.50 5.38
CA LEU A 427 24.48 -12.43 4.35
C LEU A 427 24.16 -11.91 2.94
N LEU A 428 22.91 -11.52 2.68
CA LEU A 428 22.49 -11.02 1.37
C LEU A 428 23.26 -9.76 0.98
N LYS A 429 23.49 -8.82 1.91
CA LYS A 429 24.30 -7.62 1.65
C LYS A 429 25.74 -7.99 1.24
N GLN A 430 26.34 -8.98 1.90
CA GLN A 430 27.68 -9.45 1.58
C GLN A 430 27.74 -10.13 0.21
N GLU A 431 26.81 -11.05 -0.08
CA GLU A 431 26.79 -11.79 -1.34
C GLU A 431 26.40 -10.91 -2.53
N ILE A 432 25.38 -10.05 -2.40
CA ILE A 432 25.01 -9.08 -3.45
C ILE A 432 26.18 -8.12 -3.71
N GLY A 433 26.85 -7.63 -2.66
CA GLY A 433 28.04 -6.79 -2.83
C GLY A 433 29.15 -7.47 -3.64
N ARG A 434 29.39 -8.76 -3.41
CA ARG A 434 30.34 -9.57 -4.19
C ARG A 434 29.86 -9.77 -5.64
N MET A 435 28.58 -10.08 -5.84
CA MET A 435 27.98 -10.23 -7.17
C MET A 435 28.09 -8.96 -7.99
N VAL A 436 27.80 -7.79 -7.40
CA VAL A 436 27.91 -6.48 -8.08
C VAL A 436 29.34 -6.21 -8.51
N LEU A 437 30.32 -6.42 -7.63
CA LEU A 437 31.74 -6.24 -7.95
C LEU A 437 32.14 -7.14 -9.14
N PHE A 438 31.72 -8.41 -9.09
CA PHE A 438 32.02 -9.41 -10.10
C PHE A 438 31.39 -9.12 -11.47
N PHE A 439 30.09 -8.79 -11.50
CA PHE A 439 29.41 -8.46 -12.75
C PHE A 439 29.84 -7.12 -13.34
N THR A 440 30.35 -6.21 -12.52
CA THR A 440 30.96 -4.96 -13.02
C THR A 440 32.28 -5.24 -13.73
N ASP A 441 33.08 -6.16 -13.21
CA ASP A 441 34.36 -6.56 -13.82
C ASP A 441 34.15 -7.44 -15.07
N GLN A 442 33.17 -8.34 -15.03
CA GLN A 442 32.83 -9.24 -16.14
C GLN A 442 31.32 -9.24 -16.48
N PRO A 443 30.82 -8.23 -17.22
CA PRO A 443 29.41 -8.11 -17.56
C PRO A 443 28.85 -9.26 -18.41
N SER A 444 29.70 -9.96 -19.16
CA SER A 444 29.33 -11.11 -19.99
C SER A 444 28.75 -12.28 -19.18
N LEU A 445 29.08 -12.36 -17.89
CA LEU A 445 28.60 -13.39 -16.98
C LEU A 445 27.19 -13.14 -16.45
N ILE A 446 26.57 -11.99 -16.76
CA ILE A 446 25.16 -11.71 -16.44
C ILE A 446 24.22 -12.57 -17.30
N ALA A 447 24.56 -12.76 -18.59
CA ALA A 447 23.73 -13.46 -19.57
C ALA A 447 23.43 -14.94 -19.23
N PRO A 448 24.40 -15.74 -18.73
CA PRO A 448 24.11 -17.11 -18.31
C PRO A 448 23.48 -17.23 -16.92
N ASN A 449 23.39 -16.13 -16.13
CA ASN A 449 23.20 -16.25 -14.69
C ASN A 449 21.84 -15.87 -14.09
N ILE A 450 20.99 -15.02 -14.68
CA ILE A 450 19.81 -14.57 -13.91
C ILE A 450 18.56 -14.36 -14.77
N GLN A 451 17.42 -14.69 -14.17
CA GLN A 451 16.11 -14.07 -14.39
C GLN A 451 16.18 -12.53 -14.13
N VAL A 452 17.08 -11.80 -14.81
CA VAL A 452 17.46 -10.40 -14.55
C VAL A 452 16.23 -9.48 -14.56
N THR A 453 15.19 -9.88 -15.28
CA THR A 453 13.92 -9.16 -15.38
C THR A 453 13.21 -8.98 -14.03
N LYS A 454 13.30 -9.94 -13.10
CA LYS A 454 12.71 -9.80 -11.74
C LYS A 454 13.53 -8.84 -10.87
N ILE A 455 14.86 -9.03 -10.82
CA ILE A 455 15.76 -8.15 -10.07
C ILE A 455 15.66 -6.70 -10.56
N GLY A 456 15.58 -6.49 -11.87
CA GLY A 456 15.51 -5.16 -12.43
C GLY A 456 14.19 -4.44 -12.12
N ARG A 457 13.04 -5.12 -12.12
CA ARG A 457 11.76 -4.52 -11.70
C ARG A 457 11.76 -4.17 -10.21
N ASP A 458 12.21 -5.10 -9.38
CA ASP A 458 12.26 -4.89 -7.93
C ASP A 458 13.30 -3.82 -7.55
N ALA A 459 14.40 -3.71 -8.31
CA ALA A 459 15.39 -2.65 -8.14
C ALA A 459 14.85 -1.27 -8.52
N VAL A 460 14.02 -1.15 -9.56
CA VAL A 460 13.36 0.12 -9.91
C VAL A 460 12.44 0.55 -8.75
N LEU A 461 11.57 -0.34 -8.27
CA LEU A 461 10.68 -0.07 -7.14
C LEU A 461 11.44 0.27 -5.85
N TYR A 462 12.55 -0.42 -5.60
CA TYR A 462 13.41 -0.14 -4.44
C TYR A 462 14.05 1.26 -4.54
N VAL A 463 14.57 1.62 -5.71
CA VAL A 463 15.15 2.96 -5.92
C VAL A 463 14.06 4.03 -5.81
N GLU A 464 12.85 3.80 -6.33
CA GLU A 464 11.71 4.70 -6.15
C GLU A 464 11.40 4.92 -4.66
N SER A 465 11.22 3.84 -3.90
CA SER A 465 10.94 3.92 -2.46
C SER A 465 12.07 4.59 -1.67
N LEU A 466 13.33 4.34 -2.04
CA LEU A 466 14.48 4.97 -1.41
C LEU A 466 14.53 6.46 -1.71
N VAL A 467 14.29 6.86 -2.97
CA VAL A 467 14.23 8.26 -3.39
C VAL A 467 13.10 8.97 -2.63
N GLU A 468 11.91 8.37 -2.53
CA GLU A 468 10.79 8.92 -1.75
C GLU A 468 11.16 9.09 -0.28
N SER A 469 11.82 8.12 0.34
CA SER A 469 12.28 8.22 1.73
C SER A 469 13.30 9.36 1.93
N ILE A 470 14.25 9.51 1.01
CA ILE A 470 15.23 10.61 1.05
C ILE A 470 14.52 11.96 0.88
N MET A 471 13.57 12.07 -0.07
CA MET A 471 12.78 13.30 -0.25
C MET A 471 11.92 13.60 0.98
N GLY A 472 11.32 12.59 1.60
CA GLY A 472 10.57 12.74 2.85
C GLY A 472 11.46 13.23 4.00
N GLY A 473 12.69 12.72 4.09
CA GLY A 473 13.69 13.22 5.04
C GLY A 473 14.09 14.68 4.80
N LEU A 474 14.29 15.06 3.54
CA LEU A 474 14.55 16.45 3.14
C LEU A 474 13.37 17.37 3.51
N GLU A 475 12.15 16.96 3.18
CA GLU A 475 10.93 17.67 3.53
C GLU A 475 10.80 17.81 5.06
N GLY A 476 11.09 16.75 5.81
CA GLY A 476 11.12 16.77 7.27
C GLY A 476 12.10 17.81 7.84
N LEU A 477 13.31 17.91 7.28
CA LEU A 477 14.29 18.93 7.69
C LEU A 477 13.80 20.36 7.42
N ILE A 478 13.21 20.60 6.24
CA ILE A 478 12.61 21.90 5.90
C ILE A 478 11.47 22.23 6.86
N ASN A 479 10.61 21.25 7.17
CA ASN A 479 9.49 21.42 8.08
C ASN A 479 9.92 21.68 9.53
N ILE A 480 10.98 21.03 10.01
CA ILE A 480 11.56 21.32 11.34
C ILE A 480 12.10 22.74 11.39
N LEU A 481 12.87 23.14 10.38
CA LEU A 481 13.47 24.48 10.32
C LEU A 481 12.43 25.59 10.25
N ASP A 482 11.33 25.39 9.52
CA ASP A 482 10.27 26.40 9.45
C ASP A 482 9.18 26.23 10.53
N SER A 483 9.32 25.31 11.48
CA SER A 483 8.37 25.18 12.57
C SER A 483 8.37 26.41 13.47
N GLU A 484 7.34 26.58 14.31
CA GLU A 484 7.33 27.63 15.34
C GLU A 484 8.50 27.52 16.32
N GLY A 485 9.07 26.32 16.50
CA GLY A 485 10.29 26.09 17.29
C GLY A 485 11.61 26.23 16.51
N GLY A 486 11.53 26.47 15.19
CA GLY A 486 12.66 26.75 14.31
C GLY A 486 12.79 28.24 14.01
N PHE A 487 12.88 28.63 12.73
CA PHE A 487 12.91 30.03 12.28
C PHE A 487 11.68 30.83 12.73
N GLY A 488 10.52 30.19 12.89
CA GLY A 488 9.32 30.84 13.42
C GLY A 488 9.54 31.42 14.84
N SER A 489 10.38 30.77 15.66
CA SER A 489 10.72 31.27 17.00
C SER A 489 11.56 32.55 16.97
N LEU A 490 12.34 32.76 15.90
CA LEU A 490 13.16 33.95 15.72
C LEU A 490 12.31 35.09 15.15
N GLU A 491 11.44 34.78 14.19
CA GLU A 491 10.56 35.78 13.58
C GLU A 491 9.48 36.28 14.55
N THR A 492 8.96 35.42 15.43
CA THR A 492 7.98 35.83 16.44
C THR A 492 8.53 36.89 17.40
N GLN A 493 9.85 36.91 17.64
CA GLN A 493 10.51 37.96 18.43
C GLN A 493 10.46 39.34 17.77
N LEU A 494 10.32 39.38 16.43
CA LEU A 494 10.26 40.61 15.64
C LEU A 494 8.83 41.12 15.43
N LEU A 495 7.81 40.42 15.94
CA LEU A 495 6.42 40.84 15.78
C LEU A 495 6.13 42.12 16.57
N PRO A 496 5.30 43.05 16.04
CA PRO A 496 4.93 44.29 16.74
C PRO A 496 4.31 44.07 18.13
N GLU A 497 3.65 42.92 18.33
CA GLU A 497 3.07 42.51 19.61
C GLU A 497 4.15 42.36 20.71
N GLN A 498 5.34 41.85 20.36
CA GLN A 498 6.45 41.75 21.30
C GLN A 498 7.00 43.13 21.68
N ALA A 499 7.05 44.06 20.73
CA ALA A 499 7.40 45.45 21.01
C ALA A 499 6.38 46.13 21.95
N ALA A 500 5.08 45.86 21.77
CA ALA A 500 4.03 46.35 22.66
C ALA A 500 4.16 45.77 24.09
N ASN A 501 4.50 44.48 24.22
CA ASN A 501 4.78 43.84 25.51
C ASN A 501 5.96 44.50 26.23
N LEU A 502 7.06 44.76 25.51
CA LEU A 502 8.24 45.49 26.01
C LEU A 502 7.88 46.91 26.47
N MET A 503 7.09 47.64 25.69
CA MET A 503 6.63 48.99 26.08
C MET A 503 5.76 48.95 27.35
N ASN A 504 4.87 47.98 27.48
CA ASN A 504 4.02 47.80 28.66
C ASN A 504 4.79 47.37 29.93
N LEU A 505 5.86 46.60 29.77
CA LEU A 505 6.77 46.23 30.86
C LEU A 505 7.59 47.43 31.32
N THR A 506 8.13 48.19 30.37
CA THR A 506 8.96 49.37 30.65
C THR A 506 8.14 50.50 31.28
N SER A 507 6.89 50.68 30.87
CA SER A 507 6.00 51.71 31.43
C SER A 507 5.57 51.46 32.88
N ARG A 508 5.67 50.22 33.38
CA ARG A 508 5.39 49.84 34.78
C ARG A 508 6.57 50.07 35.72
N ILE A 509 7.76 50.39 35.20
CA ILE A 509 8.97 50.65 36.00
C ILE A 509 9.15 52.16 36.11
N SER A 510 8.68 52.76 37.20
CA SER A 510 8.82 54.20 37.46
C SER A 510 10.09 54.53 38.28
N VAL A 511 10.98 55.30 37.63
CA VAL A 511 12.01 56.26 38.12
C VAL A 511 13.38 55.73 38.64
N PRO A 512 14.45 56.58 38.73
CA PRO A 512 15.68 56.40 37.95
C PRO A 512 16.94 56.25 38.82
N SER A 513 17.90 55.42 38.43
CA SER A 513 19.26 55.58 38.95
C SER A 513 20.30 55.13 37.94
N ALA A 514 21.23 56.05 37.68
CA ALA A 514 22.37 55.88 36.83
C ALA A 514 23.25 54.73 37.35
N ARG A 515 23.14 53.56 36.71
CA ARG A 515 24.21 52.55 36.53
C ARG A 515 23.62 51.45 35.64
N SER A 516 24.11 51.39 34.40
CA SER A 516 23.96 50.31 33.40
C SER A 516 22.59 49.59 33.34
N PRO A 517 21.88 49.55 32.20
CA PRO A 517 20.69 48.72 32.09
C PRO A 517 21.13 47.24 32.11
N LYS A 518 21.19 46.64 33.30
CA LYS A 518 20.95 45.20 33.43
C LYS A 518 19.45 45.05 33.22
N VAL A 519 19.09 44.79 31.96
CA VAL A 519 17.76 44.39 31.51
C VAL A 519 17.20 43.40 32.54
N ALA A 520 15.98 43.68 33.00
CA ALA A 520 15.27 42.88 33.97
C ALA A 520 15.28 41.39 33.57
N TYR A 521 15.56 40.52 34.55
CA TYR A 521 15.65 39.07 34.39
C TYR A 521 14.44 38.52 33.61
N GLY A 522 14.69 38.00 32.40
CA GLY A 522 13.74 37.17 31.65
C GLY A 522 13.39 37.64 30.23
N PHE A 523 13.72 38.88 29.83
CA PHE A 523 13.42 39.37 28.47
C PHE A 523 14.70 39.44 27.62
N GLN A 524 14.83 38.52 26.65
CA GLN A 524 15.93 38.52 25.68
C GLN A 524 15.54 39.37 24.48
N LEU A 525 16.48 40.20 24.00
CA LEU A 525 16.29 41.00 22.78
C LEU A 525 16.54 40.12 21.55
N PRO A 526 15.83 40.35 20.42
CA PRO A 526 16.13 39.66 19.16
C PRO A 526 17.61 39.77 18.81
N GLY A 527 18.24 38.65 18.44
CA GLY A 527 19.68 38.58 18.16
C GLY A 527 20.54 38.21 19.38
N TYR A 528 19.96 38.05 20.58
CA TYR A 528 20.66 37.50 21.75
C TYR A 528 21.23 36.10 21.48
N GLU A 529 20.50 35.32 20.70
CA GLU A 529 20.83 33.97 20.24
C GLU A 529 21.97 33.92 19.21
N SER A 530 22.27 35.03 18.53
CA SER A 530 23.35 35.11 17.53
C SER A 530 24.74 35.30 18.17
N TYR A 531 24.80 35.57 19.48
CA TYR A 531 26.07 35.69 20.19
C TYR A 531 26.64 34.28 20.48
N PRO A 532 27.92 34.02 20.16
CA PRO A 532 28.54 32.71 20.36
C PRO A 532 28.44 32.15 21.78
N GLU A 533 28.35 33.03 22.79
CA GLU A 533 28.23 32.66 24.21
C GLU A 533 26.83 32.10 24.58
N ASN A 534 25.82 32.34 23.73
CA ASN A 534 24.42 32.00 23.96
C ASN A 534 23.86 31.02 22.90
N ASP A 535 24.74 30.31 22.20
CA ASP A 535 24.43 29.38 21.11
C ASP A 535 23.42 28.27 21.48
N ASN A 536 23.28 27.95 22.77
CA ASN A 536 22.40 26.91 23.28
C ASN A 536 20.95 27.03 22.79
N SER A 537 20.44 28.24 22.55
CA SER A 537 19.09 28.47 22.03
C SER A 537 18.93 28.12 20.54
N ILE A 538 20.01 28.11 19.76
CA ILE A 538 20.01 27.86 18.31
C ILE A 538 20.70 26.56 17.89
N LYS A 539 21.30 25.79 18.82
CA LYS A 539 21.99 24.51 18.51
C LYS A 539 21.17 23.55 17.66
N MET A 540 19.87 23.45 17.92
CA MET A 540 18.97 22.60 17.13
C MET A 540 18.84 23.11 15.69
N LEU A 541 18.70 24.43 15.51
CA LEU A 541 18.61 25.11 14.22
C LEU A 541 19.92 24.95 13.42
N GLU A 542 21.07 25.17 14.06
CA GLU A 542 22.39 24.97 13.45
C GLU A 542 22.60 23.51 12.99
N ALA A 543 22.26 22.54 13.85
CA ALA A 543 22.35 21.13 13.51
C ALA A 543 21.43 20.75 12.33
N ALA A 544 20.21 21.27 12.30
CA ALA A 544 19.27 21.05 11.20
C ALA A 544 19.73 21.72 9.89
N MET A 545 20.24 22.96 9.95
CA MET A 545 20.82 23.67 8.80
C MET A 545 22.05 22.95 8.24
N GLN A 546 22.94 22.45 9.10
CA GLN A 546 24.11 21.69 8.67
C GLN A 546 23.70 20.38 7.97
N ARG A 547 22.72 19.65 8.52
CA ARG A 547 22.19 18.43 7.91
C ARG A 547 21.54 18.70 6.55
N LEU A 548 20.72 19.75 6.46
CA LEU A 548 20.09 20.17 5.22
C LEU A 548 21.14 20.52 4.15
N THR A 549 22.14 21.32 4.52
CA THR A 549 23.23 21.74 3.62
C THR A 549 24.02 20.54 3.10
N ASN A 550 24.40 19.62 3.99
CA ASN A 550 25.11 18.39 3.62
C ASN A 550 24.28 17.52 2.67
N LEU A 551 22.98 17.35 2.96
CA LEU A 551 22.09 16.55 2.13
C LEU A 551 21.92 17.16 0.74
N CYS A 552 21.66 18.47 0.66
CA CYS A 552 21.54 19.19 -0.62
C CYS A 552 22.83 19.12 -1.44
N SER A 553 23.99 19.26 -0.81
CA SER A 553 25.29 19.14 -1.50
C SER A 553 25.48 17.75 -2.09
N ILE A 554 25.25 16.68 -1.30
CA ILE A 554 25.38 15.29 -1.77
C ILE A 554 24.44 15.05 -2.94
N MET A 555 23.15 15.40 -2.79
CA MET A 555 22.14 15.16 -3.82
C MET A 555 22.41 15.91 -5.13
N ASN A 556 23.01 17.09 -5.06
CA ASN A 556 23.39 17.87 -6.24
C ASN A 556 24.61 17.27 -6.97
N ASP A 557 25.48 16.58 -6.24
CA ASP A 557 26.68 15.97 -6.79
C ASP A 557 26.53 14.52 -7.26
N MET A 558 25.48 13.84 -6.81
CA MET A 558 25.17 12.49 -7.25
C MET A 558 24.93 12.40 -8.76
N GLU A 559 25.59 11.43 -9.39
CA GLU A 559 25.34 11.05 -10.78
C GLU A 559 23.94 10.41 -10.94
N PRO A 560 23.32 10.50 -12.13
CA PRO A 560 22.06 9.82 -12.41
C PRO A 560 22.17 8.32 -12.14
N ILE A 561 21.21 7.77 -11.40
CA ILE A 561 21.14 6.34 -11.11
C ILE A 561 20.38 5.68 -12.25
N CYS A 562 21.04 4.84 -13.04
CA CYS A 562 20.43 4.10 -14.15
C CYS A 562 20.07 2.68 -13.68
N VAL A 563 18.77 2.33 -13.72
CA VAL A 563 18.28 0.98 -13.44
C VAL A 563 17.44 0.51 -14.63
N LEU A 564 17.93 -0.49 -15.36
CA LEU A 564 17.33 -0.94 -16.63
C LEU A 564 17.10 0.25 -17.59
N ASN A 565 15.84 0.51 -17.95
CA ASN A 565 15.41 1.60 -18.83
C ASN A 565 15.01 2.87 -18.05
N HIS A 566 15.18 2.90 -16.72
CA HIS A 566 14.85 4.03 -15.86
C HIS A 566 16.11 4.79 -15.47
N VAL A 567 16.05 6.12 -15.52
CA VAL A 567 17.13 7.01 -15.09
C VAL A 567 16.60 7.92 -14.00
N PHE A 568 17.11 7.76 -12.79
CA PHE A 568 16.74 8.57 -11.63
C PHE A 568 17.74 9.71 -11.46
N VAL A 569 17.23 10.93 -11.48
CA VAL A 569 18.05 12.14 -11.36
C VAL A 569 17.69 12.84 -10.04
N LEU A 570 18.35 12.47 -8.94
CA LEU A 570 18.03 12.89 -7.57
C LEU A 570 17.88 14.40 -7.38
N ARG A 571 18.69 15.23 -8.06
CA ARG A 571 18.56 16.70 -8.00
C ARG A 571 17.20 17.23 -8.51
N GLU A 572 16.55 16.53 -9.44
CA GLU A 572 15.24 16.93 -9.97
C GLU A 572 14.14 16.63 -8.93
N TYR A 573 14.22 15.48 -8.28
CA TYR A 573 13.35 15.13 -7.16
C TYR A 573 13.50 16.14 -6.01
N MET A 574 14.74 16.53 -5.69
CA MET A 574 15.02 17.57 -4.69
C MET A 574 14.36 18.91 -5.05
N ARG A 575 14.51 19.35 -6.30
CA ARG A 575 13.89 20.59 -6.80
C ARG A 575 12.38 20.53 -6.64
N ASP A 576 11.76 19.43 -7.08
CA ASP A 576 10.31 19.28 -7.05
C ASP A 576 9.78 19.20 -5.61
N CYS A 577 10.52 18.56 -4.70
CA CYS A 577 10.24 18.53 -3.26
C CYS A 577 10.25 19.96 -2.66
N ILE A 578 11.32 20.73 -2.89
CA ILE A 578 11.44 22.12 -2.40
C ILE A 578 10.32 23.01 -2.97
N LEU A 579 10.07 22.93 -4.28
CA LEU A 579 9.01 23.69 -4.94
C LEU A 579 7.61 23.29 -4.42
N GLY A 580 7.37 22.00 -4.22
CA GLY A 580 6.11 21.48 -3.71
C GLY A 580 5.84 21.92 -2.27
N ASN A 581 6.87 21.93 -1.43
CA ASN A 581 6.78 22.46 -0.06
C ASN A 581 6.47 23.96 -0.07
N PHE A 582 7.22 24.74 -0.85
CA PHE A 582 6.99 26.18 -1.00
C PHE A 582 5.56 26.50 -1.48
N LYS A 583 5.08 25.81 -2.53
CA LYS A 583 3.72 26.00 -3.06
C LYS A 583 2.64 25.70 -2.02
N ARG A 584 2.75 24.58 -1.29
CA ARG A 584 1.78 24.20 -0.23
C ARG A 584 1.66 25.29 0.82
N ARG A 585 2.79 25.86 1.25
CA ARG A 585 2.80 26.86 2.31
C ARG A 585 2.30 28.22 1.86
N VAL A 586 2.66 28.64 0.65
CA VAL A 586 2.06 29.83 0.03
C VAL A 586 0.54 29.64 -0.08
N HIS A 587 0.06 28.47 -0.51
CA HIS A 587 -1.37 28.20 -0.61
C HIS A 587 -2.11 28.33 0.73
N VAL A 588 -1.58 27.74 1.81
CA VAL A 588 -2.14 27.85 3.17
C VAL A 588 -2.20 29.29 3.66
N HIS A 589 -1.20 30.11 3.35
CA HIS A 589 -1.18 31.52 3.76
C HIS A 589 -2.12 32.43 2.97
N PHE A 590 -2.43 32.09 1.71
CA PHE A 590 -3.25 32.94 0.83
C PHE A 590 -4.72 32.52 0.74
N LEU A 591 -5.09 31.31 1.18
CA LEU A 591 -6.48 30.82 1.17
C LEU A 591 -6.84 30.16 2.51
N PRO A 592 -7.32 30.92 3.51
CA PRO A 592 -7.96 30.32 4.67
C PRO A 592 -9.33 29.77 4.26
N GLU A 593 -9.55 28.47 4.43
CA GLU A 593 -10.90 27.90 4.39
C GLU A 593 -11.75 28.52 5.51
N ALA A 594 -12.74 29.32 5.08
CA ALA A 594 -13.92 29.85 5.78
C ALA A 594 -14.01 29.68 7.31
N SER A 595 -13.83 30.78 8.05
CA SER A 595 -14.93 31.48 8.75
C SER A 595 -14.39 32.53 9.72
N VAL A 596 -14.82 33.78 9.53
CA VAL A 596 -15.19 34.82 10.50
C VAL A 596 -15.13 36.14 9.74
N ASN A 597 -16.28 36.81 9.69
CA ASN A 597 -16.49 38.12 9.10
C ASN A 597 -15.37 39.11 9.47
N ALA A 598 -14.45 39.35 8.54
CA ALA A 598 -13.60 40.53 8.55
C ALA A 598 -13.66 41.16 7.16
N SER A 599 -14.11 42.40 7.13
CA SER A 599 -14.19 43.24 5.94
C SER A 599 -12.87 43.19 5.17
N LEU A 600 -12.94 42.95 3.86
CA LEU A 600 -11.81 42.92 2.91
C LEU A 600 -10.92 44.19 2.94
N SER A 601 -11.34 45.25 3.61
CA SER A 601 -10.59 46.50 3.80
C SER A 601 -9.67 46.52 5.04
N LEU A 602 -9.65 45.46 5.86
CA LEU A 602 -8.88 45.41 7.12
C LEU A 602 -7.92 44.23 7.24
N LEU A 603 -7.66 43.47 6.18
CA LEU A 603 -6.49 42.58 6.15
C LEU A 603 -5.25 43.46 5.99
N PRO A 604 -4.40 43.66 7.02
CA PRO A 604 -3.08 44.18 6.74
C PRO A 604 -2.38 43.06 5.99
N LEU A 605 -2.16 43.26 4.69
CA LEU A 605 -1.05 42.63 3.98
C LEU A 605 0.23 43.10 4.67
N SER A 606 0.50 42.56 5.85
CA SER A 606 1.76 42.75 6.55
C SER A 606 2.73 41.74 5.92
N PRO A 607 3.83 42.21 5.30
CA PRO A 607 4.87 41.34 4.75
C PRO A 607 5.47 40.37 5.80
N THR A 608 5.20 40.62 7.08
CA THR A 608 5.72 39.87 8.23
C THR A 608 5.10 38.48 8.42
N LYS A 609 3.87 38.22 7.94
CA LYS A 609 3.29 36.84 8.01
C LYS A 609 3.64 35.95 6.81
N ILE A 610 4.27 36.50 5.76
CA ILE A 610 4.81 35.72 4.65
C ILE A 610 6.18 35.11 5.02
N GLY A 611 6.89 35.69 5.99
CA GLY A 611 8.20 35.21 6.46
C GLY A 611 8.17 33.82 7.11
N THR A 612 7.10 33.48 7.84
CA THR A 612 7.10 32.29 8.70
C THR A 612 7.04 30.97 7.93
N GLY A 613 6.55 30.99 6.69
CA GLY A 613 6.27 29.77 5.93
C GLY A 613 7.37 29.36 4.95
N GLY A 614 8.21 30.26 4.45
CA GLY A 614 9.02 29.98 3.24
C GLY A 614 10.54 29.96 3.43
N ASN A 615 11.04 30.28 4.63
CA ASN A 615 12.45 30.63 4.82
C ASN A 615 13.41 29.45 4.64
N ALA A 616 13.11 28.27 5.19
CA ALA A 616 13.96 27.10 5.04
C ALA A 616 13.88 26.51 3.63
N ALA A 617 12.71 26.57 2.97
CA ALA A 617 12.58 26.20 1.56
C ALA A 617 13.39 27.16 0.66
N GLY A 618 13.36 28.47 0.96
CA GLY A 618 14.17 29.48 0.27
C GLY A 618 15.67 29.31 0.51
N TYR A 619 16.07 29.00 1.75
CA TYR A 619 17.45 28.66 2.10
C TYR A 619 17.91 27.39 1.36
N ALA A 620 17.12 26.33 1.35
CA ALA A 620 17.41 25.11 0.60
C ALA A 620 17.57 25.38 -0.90
N ALA A 621 16.67 26.19 -1.49
CA ALA A 621 16.76 26.59 -2.89
C ALA A 621 18.02 27.42 -3.19
N ARG A 622 18.39 28.34 -2.29
CA ARG A 622 19.61 29.14 -2.41
C ARG A 622 20.86 28.26 -2.33
N THR A 623 20.96 27.39 -1.33
CA THR A 623 22.06 26.44 -1.16
C THR A 623 22.20 25.53 -2.37
N PHE A 624 21.07 25.05 -2.92
CA PHE A 624 21.05 24.28 -4.16
C PHE A 624 21.66 25.05 -5.34
N VAL A 625 21.25 26.31 -5.53
CA VAL A 625 21.77 27.16 -6.63
C VAL A 625 23.24 27.51 -6.43
N GLU A 626 23.66 27.87 -5.22
CA GLU A 626 25.05 28.22 -4.89
C GLU A 626 26.00 27.04 -5.15
N HIS A 627 25.66 25.83 -4.68
CA HIS A 627 26.46 24.64 -4.94
C HIS A 627 26.45 24.21 -6.41
N GLY A 628 25.31 24.31 -7.11
CA GLY A 628 25.26 23.97 -8.53
C GLY A 628 25.98 24.99 -9.43
N LEU A 629 26.03 26.26 -9.05
CA LEU A 629 26.88 27.29 -9.68
C LEU A 629 28.37 27.02 -9.41
N ALA A 630 28.75 26.72 -8.17
CA ALA A 630 30.12 26.43 -7.78
C ALA A 630 30.70 25.23 -8.56
N ASN A 631 29.86 24.23 -8.85
CA ASN A 631 30.25 23.03 -9.57
C ASN A 631 30.08 23.15 -11.11
N GLY A 632 29.75 24.32 -11.63
CA GLY A 632 29.59 24.57 -13.08
C GLY A 632 28.38 23.88 -13.73
N LYS A 633 27.47 23.30 -12.93
CA LYS A 633 26.31 22.52 -13.39
C LYS A 633 25.06 23.40 -13.61
N LEU A 634 25.05 24.64 -13.10
CA LEU A 634 24.00 25.64 -13.27
C LEU A 634 24.56 26.94 -13.86
N CYS A 635 23.78 27.64 -14.69
CA CYS A 635 24.05 29.01 -15.15
C CYS A 635 22.81 29.88 -14.94
N ILE A 636 22.99 31.06 -14.34
CA ILE A 636 21.93 32.08 -14.27
C ILE A 636 22.02 32.93 -15.54
N VAL A 637 20.97 32.94 -16.36
CA VAL A 637 20.80 33.94 -17.43
C VAL A 637 19.75 34.95 -16.95
N SER A 638 20.18 36.14 -16.55
CA SER A 638 19.26 37.26 -16.36
C SER A 638 19.01 37.92 -17.72
N LYS A 639 17.73 38.03 -18.12
CA LYS A 639 17.34 38.87 -19.26
C LYS A 639 16.88 40.21 -18.70
N GLU A 640 17.81 41.13 -18.46
CA GLU A 640 17.48 42.54 -18.28
C GLU A 640 17.72 43.31 -19.58
N ARG A 641 16.63 43.72 -20.22
CA ARG A 641 16.53 45.00 -20.93
C ARG A 641 15.08 45.29 -21.27
N THR A 642 14.48 46.21 -20.52
CA THR A 642 13.45 47.09 -21.05
C THR A 642 13.74 48.49 -20.54
N GLU A 643 14.08 49.34 -21.50
CA GLU A 643 14.31 50.77 -21.35
C GLU A 643 13.07 51.47 -20.82
N TRP A 644 13.31 52.53 -20.05
CA TRP A 644 12.31 53.37 -19.42
C TRP A 644 11.44 54.05 -20.48
N GLY A 645 10.14 53.75 -20.46
CA GLY A 645 9.11 54.44 -21.24
C GLY A 645 7.86 54.59 -20.39
N THR A 646 7.50 55.84 -20.10
CA THR A 646 6.40 56.29 -19.25
C THR A 646 5.03 55.76 -19.67
N SER A 647 4.38 54.93 -18.86
CA SER A 647 2.92 54.90 -18.68
C SER A 647 2.56 54.01 -17.49
N LEU A 648 1.64 54.47 -16.63
CA LEU A 648 1.06 53.69 -15.55
C LEU A 648 0.44 52.40 -16.09
N ASP A 649 1.02 51.26 -15.74
CA ASP A 649 0.25 50.02 -15.62
C ASP A 649 0.86 49.08 -14.58
N ARG A 650 -0.01 48.47 -13.77
CA ARG A 650 0.36 47.67 -12.59
C ARG A 650 1.11 46.40 -13.00
N GLY A 651 2.44 46.39 -12.83
CA GLY A 651 3.28 45.23 -13.10
C GLY A 651 3.03 44.07 -12.13
N ARG A 652 2.50 42.95 -12.65
CA ARG A 652 2.69 41.62 -12.06
C ARG A 652 4.14 41.20 -12.31
N SER A 653 4.98 41.17 -11.28
CA SER A 653 6.28 40.51 -11.32
C SER A 653 6.06 38.99 -11.39
N ARG A 654 6.27 38.42 -12.57
CA ARG A 654 6.31 36.96 -12.77
C ARG A 654 7.76 36.52 -12.53
N LEU A 655 8.05 35.97 -11.34
CA LEU A 655 9.31 35.28 -11.07
C LEU A 655 9.28 33.93 -11.81
N GLU A 656 9.77 33.91 -13.04
CA GLU A 656 10.05 32.67 -13.78
C GLU A 656 11.51 32.27 -13.53
N PHE A 657 11.71 31.22 -12.73
CA PHE A 657 13.01 30.56 -12.63
C PHE A 657 13.20 29.65 -13.85
N LEU A 658 13.88 30.15 -14.88
CA LEU A 658 14.33 29.35 -16.01
C LEU A 658 15.74 28.81 -15.72
N VAL A 659 15.84 27.50 -15.43
CA VAL A 659 17.12 26.78 -15.32
C VAL A 659 17.37 26.06 -16.66
N TRP A 660 18.46 26.39 -17.34
CA TRP A 660 18.89 25.70 -18.57
C TRP A 660 20.20 24.93 -18.36
N ARG A 661 20.30 23.78 -19.02
CA ARG A 661 21.46 22.88 -19.05
C ARG A 661 22.47 23.38 -20.10
N ARG A 662 23.76 23.46 -19.76
CA ARG A 662 24.82 23.49 -20.78
C ARG A 662 25.03 22.06 -21.27
N SER A 663 24.63 21.77 -22.50
CA SER A 663 24.94 20.50 -23.16
C SER A 663 26.39 20.57 -23.65
N GLU A 664 27.30 19.82 -23.04
CA GLU A 664 28.62 19.55 -23.61
C GLU A 664 28.51 18.54 -24.76
N SER A 665 27.94 18.95 -25.88
CA SER A 665 28.09 18.26 -27.16
C SER A 665 27.64 19.18 -28.29
N LEU A 666 28.52 20.10 -28.70
CA LEU A 666 28.59 20.69 -30.03
C LEU A 666 29.95 21.38 -30.08
N ARG A 667 30.99 20.57 -30.33
CA ARG A 667 32.23 21.10 -30.90
C ARG A 667 31.92 21.49 -32.33
N GLU A 668 32.48 22.62 -32.72
CA GLU A 668 32.54 23.15 -34.08
C GLU A 668 32.89 22.04 -35.10
N GLU A 669 31.91 21.67 -35.92
CA GLU A 669 31.89 21.73 -37.39
C GLU A 669 30.46 21.55 -37.91
#